data_AF-Q5YM91-F1
#
_entry.id   AF-Q5YM91-F1
#
_cell.length_a   1.000
_cell.length_b   1.000
_cell.length_c   1.000
_cell.angle_alpha   90.00
_cell.angle_beta   90.00
_cell.angle_gamma   90.00
#
_symmetry.space_group_name_H-M   'P 1'
#
loop_
_entity.id
_entity.type
_entity.pdbx_description
1 polymer ?
#
loop_
_entity_poly.entity_id
_entity_poly.type
_entity_poly.pdbx_seq_one_letter_code
_entity_poly.pdbx_strand_id
1 'polypeptide(L)'
;MVGKRRGRRLIAYLFDVGRARPKRTPSPAQLAAIEKATREHQARAAARRGYTRTDLTTLTDPGPGWDETTTHQEEPTMPNTDTNTGTVPIVEGGPGAPTRLTPSGRGQRLAFLRTVAAVNQAKYHREQLDQLVVEAENAGRSEDFGRRLAQQLAEAEDQLAAEDPWRNPHALTHALAEALYWSPGSDLAAARVQQIGEQLAHRWGVVLDGVDPETCTVGIDPAFDAAAAQLAVDRAVVRARERAVAETLSQIPMPEPSQDRVVAAVTAWYDAEGAGTATPHDSDALAARLEELHGDLSALDLAQPERDQVRFTVDYLWRDVGQVDLLDTPVMVDPGQEVRGRVPQLLQAFAEQRIAPAEIGAEISVMTVADQQAVREAGRAIRAGDEVDVRLWPGYADRDQLREQLETYARDAVEAGREADYLAETDLAPFDAALVGINDDIEDRIERMSLSHDQLLAAAEAAKGLAPAERHQIRAVLADVEAGVAEDYELPELMWVDERSKAQLDTDRSHRQGAVLAQTFCREAMQAIADGKAQPSNAHTQTLEGVLSTVGDNLYSVASGSVDDAHRTQFVKDRTALGRALTAAGVYAETKADIRELVDTRARQAGKLGRGAVEREQRWKTRTAEILARRDDAIAQRRAANASVAPSARICTTRPDRATGQSTATALPSYTVGVQQKHSREVER
;
A
#
# COMPACT_ATOMS: atom_id res chain seq x y z
N MET A 1 18.50 -11.87 15.55
CA MET A 1 17.65 -11.46 16.70
C MET A 1 18.26 -12.00 18.00
N VAL A 2 18.57 -11.14 18.99
CA VAL A 2 19.21 -11.55 20.26
C VAL A 2 18.28 -11.19 21.42
N GLY A 3 17.60 -12.20 21.98
CA GLY A 3 16.80 -12.06 23.19
C GLY A 3 17.56 -12.50 24.43
N LYS A 4 17.25 -11.90 25.59
CA LYS A 4 17.73 -12.37 26.91
C LYS A 4 16.57 -12.98 27.68
N ARG A 5 16.68 -14.25 28.10
CA ARG A 5 15.79 -14.89 29.07
C ARG A 5 16.63 -15.48 30.20
N ARG A 6 16.38 -15.07 31.46
CA ARG A 6 17.10 -15.51 32.68
C ARG A 6 18.63 -15.36 32.61
N GLY A 7 19.12 -14.18 32.20
CA GLY A 7 20.54 -13.85 32.24
C GLY A 7 21.44 -14.56 31.21
N ARG A 8 20.90 -15.43 30.36
CA ARG A 8 21.63 -16.06 29.25
C ARG A 8 21.25 -15.42 27.91
N ARG A 9 22.28 -15.12 27.11
CA ARG A 9 22.16 -14.54 25.76
C ARG A 9 21.68 -15.64 24.81
N LEU A 10 20.46 -15.53 24.31
CA LEU A 10 19.92 -16.46 23.31
C LEU A 10 20.25 -15.91 21.92
N ILE A 11 21.05 -16.65 21.16
CA ILE A 11 21.38 -16.36 19.76
C ILE A 11 20.56 -17.32 18.93
N ALA A 12 19.57 -16.80 18.19
CA ALA A 12 18.81 -17.59 17.22
C ALA A 12 19.52 -17.51 15.85
N TYR A 13 20.07 -18.64 15.41
CA TYR A 13 20.66 -18.79 14.07
C TYR A 13 19.54 -19.18 13.09
N LEU A 14 18.72 -18.20 12.70
CA LEU A 14 17.56 -18.45 11.83
C LEU A 14 17.94 -18.75 10.37
N PHE A 15 19.16 -18.44 9.95
CA PHE A 15 19.60 -18.55 8.54
C PHE A 15 20.90 -19.34 8.33
N ASP A 16 21.46 -19.96 9.37
CA ASP A 16 22.64 -20.82 9.27
C ASP A 16 22.25 -22.27 9.61
N VAL A 17 21.92 -23.04 8.57
CA VAL A 17 21.51 -24.46 8.67
C VAL A 17 22.57 -25.32 9.35
N GLY A 18 23.86 -24.98 9.20
CA GLY A 18 24.96 -25.71 9.83
C GLY A 18 25.05 -25.51 11.35
N ARG A 19 24.41 -24.46 11.89
CA ARG A 19 24.36 -24.14 13.32
C ARG A 19 22.99 -24.37 13.96
N ALA A 20 21.99 -24.75 13.18
CA ALA A 20 20.69 -25.14 13.69
C ALA A 20 20.87 -26.38 14.60
N ARG A 21 20.21 -26.38 15.77
CA ARG A 21 20.12 -27.61 16.57
C ARG A 21 19.49 -28.70 15.69
N PRO A 22 20.02 -29.94 15.69
CA PRO A 22 19.40 -31.05 14.99
C PRO A 22 17.91 -31.12 15.38
N LYS A 23 17.03 -31.14 14.38
CA LYS A 23 15.59 -31.28 14.61
C LYS A 23 15.40 -32.54 15.47
N ARG A 24 14.65 -32.42 16.57
CA ARG A 24 14.35 -33.57 17.42
C ARG A 24 13.68 -34.62 16.56
N THR A 25 14.19 -35.85 16.59
CA THR A 25 13.53 -36.97 15.91
C THR A 25 12.12 -37.07 16.46
N PRO A 26 11.08 -37.00 15.60
CA PRO A 26 9.69 -37.04 16.06
C PRO A 26 9.44 -38.35 16.80
N SER A 27 8.67 -38.27 17.89
CA SER A 27 8.32 -39.48 18.64
C SER A 27 7.40 -40.37 17.81
N PRO A 28 7.32 -41.69 18.11
CA PRO A 28 6.37 -42.58 17.42
C PRO A 28 4.92 -42.09 17.47
N ALA A 29 4.51 -41.45 18.58
CA ALA A 29 3.18 -40.85 18.71
C ALA A 29 2.98 -39.64 17.78
N GLN A 30 4.02 -38.83 17.58
CA GLN A 30 3.98 -37.70 16.64
C GLN A 30 3.94 -38.18 15.18
N LEU A 31 4.70 -39.23 14.85
CA LEU A 31 4.63 -39.86 13.53
C LEU A 31 3.24 -40.44 13.25
N ALA A 32 2.64 -41.13 14.22
CA ALA A 32 1.27 -41.65 14.09
C ALA A 32 0.23 -40.53 13.93
N ALA A 33 0.41 -39.39 14.61
CA ALA A 33 -0.46 -38.23 14.47
C ALA A 33 -0.33 -37.57 13.07
N ILE A 34 0.90 -37.43 12.56
CA ILE A 34 1.17 -36.92 11.21
C ILE A 34 0.58 -37.85 10.15
N GLU A 35 0.75 -39.16 10.33
CA GLU A 35 0.20 -40.16 9.41
C GLU A 35 -1.32 -40.11 9.39
N LYS A 36 -1.97 -39.98 10.56
CA LYS A 36 -3.42 -39.80 10.66
C LYS A 36 -3.88 -38.50 9.98
N ALA A 37 -3.16 -37.39 10.19
CA ALA A 37 -3.48 -36.11 9.56
C ALA A 37 -3.30 -36.16 8.04
N THR A 38 -2.27 -36.85 7.55
CA THR A 38 -2.01 -37.04 6.13
C THR A 38 -3.11 -37.88 5.49
N ARG A 39 -3.52 -38.99 6.13
CA ARG A 39 -4.64 -39.82 5.68
C ARG A 39 -5.97 -39.06 5.66
N GLU A 40 -6.23 -38.21 6.65
CA GLU A 40 -7.41 -37.33 6.66
C GLU A 40 -7.38 -36.33 5.51
N HIS A 41 -6.21 -35.70 5.27
CA HIS A 41 -6.04 -34.74 4.21
C HIS A 41 -6.24 -35.37 2.83
N GLN A 42 -5.64 -36.56 2.59
CA GLN A 42 -5.84 -37.34 1.37
C GLN A 42 -7.31 -37.75 1.18
N ALA A 43 -8.00 -38.17 2.25
CA ALA A 43 -9.41 -38.50 2.19
C ALA A 43 -10.27 -37.29 1.82
N ARG A 44 -9.96 -36.09 2.33
CA ARG A 44 -10.66 -34.85 1.95
C ARG A 44 -10.37 -34.43 0.52
N ALA A 45 -9.12 -34.54 0.07
CA ALA A 45 -8.75 -34.25 -1.31
C ALA A 45 -9.44 -35.20 -2.30
N ALA A 46 -9.57 -36.47 -1.94
CA ALA A 46 -10.30 -37.45 -2.73
C ALA A 46 -11.82 -37.21 -2.72
N ALA A 47 -12.39 -36.79 -1.59
CA ALA A 47 -13.80 -36.41 -1.49
C ALA A 47 -14.15 -35.22 -2.38
N ARG A 48 -13.25 -34.23 -2.52
CA ARG A 48 -13.40 -33.13 -3.48
C ARG A 48 -13.44 -33.60 -4.95
N ARG A 49 -12.95 -34.82 -5.22
CA ARG A 49 -12.96 -35.46 -6.54
C ARG A 49 -14.03 -36.55 -6.66
N GLY A 50 -15.02 -36.57 -5.76
CA GLY A 50 -16.15 -37.50 -5.78
C GLY A 50 -15.86 -38.91 -5.23
N TYR A 51 -14.67 -39.17 -4.68
CA TYR A 51 -14.33 -40.47 -4.08
C TYR A 51 -14.76 -40.52 -2.61
N THR A 52 -15.51 -41.56 -2.25
CA THR A 52 -15.88 -41.82 -0.86
C THR A 52 -14.70 -42.40 -0.09
N ARG A 53 -14.78 -42.28 1.24
CA ARG A 53 -13.76 -42.81 2.15
C ARG A 53 -13.60 -44.34 2.03
N THR A 54 -14.68 -45.02 1.65
CA THR A 54 -14.74 -46.45 1.41
C THR A 54 -13.93 -46.82 0.16
N ASP A 55 -14.03 -46.02 -0.91
CA ASP A 55 -13.35 -46.25 -2.19
C ASP A 55 -11.82 -46.26 -2.05
N LEU A 56 -11.29 -45.46 -1.11
CA LEU A 56 -9.87 -45.40 -0.78
C LEU A 56 -9.36 -46.59 0.05
N THR A 57 -10.26 -47.41 0.59
CA THR A 57 -9.93 -48.52 1.50
C THR A 57 -10.30 -49.89 0.94
N THR A 58 -11.10 -49.94 -0.12
CA THR A 58 -11.38 -51.17 -0.87
C THR A 58 -10.15 -51.63 -1.65
N LEU A 59 -9.60 -52.76 -1.23
CA LEU A 59 -8.44 -53.43 -1.82
C LEU A 59 -8.79 -54.18 -3.12
N THR A 60 -9.70 -53.65 -3.93
CA THR A 60 -9.94 -54.13 -5.29
C THR A 60 -9.16 -53.21 -6.21
N ASP A 61 -7.99 -53.67 -6.62
CA ASP A 61 -7.17 -53.11 -7.70
C ASP A 61 -8.06 -52.93 -8.94
N PRO A 62 -8.44 -51.69 -9.31
CA PRO A 62 -9.02 -51.47 -10.62
C PRO A 62 -7.84 -51.58 -11.57
N GLY A 63 -7.64 -52.78 -12.12
CA GLY A 63 -6.48 -53.11 -12.95
C GLY A 63 -6.22 -52.11 -14.09
N PRO A 64 -5.08 -52.24 -14.79
CA PRO A 64 -4.59 -51.23 -15.71
C PRO A 64 -5.54 -51.04 -16.90
N GLY A 65 -6.37 -50.00 -16.84
CA GLY A 65 -7.16 -49.51 -17.96
C GLY A 65 -6.30 -48.72 -18.94
N TRP A 66 -5.30 -49.38 -19.54
CA TRP A 66 -4.42 -48.85 -20.58
C TRP A 66 -4.78 -49.35 -21.99
N ASP A 67 -5.92 -50.03 -22.17
CA ASP A 67 -6.27 -50.70 -23.44
C ASP A 67 -7.44 -50.07 -24.21
N GLU A 68 -7.83 -48.82 -23.92
CA GLU A 68 -8.60 -48.02 -24.88
C GLU A 68 -7.70 -47.00 -25.55
N THR A 69 -7.47 -47.23 -26.84
CA THR A 69 -6.66 -46.44 -27.76
C THR A 69 -7.14 -44.99 -27.81
N THR A 70 -6.67 -44.14 -26.90
CA THR A 70 -6.60 -42.70 -27.15
C THR A 70 -5.25 -42.43 -27.81
N THR A 71 -5.31 -42.00 -29.06
CA THR A 71 -4.18 -41.46 -29.81
C THR A 71 -3.48 -40.39 -28.98
N HIS A 72 -2.34 -40.73 -28.38
CA HIS A 72 -1.38 -39.78 -27.85
C HIS A 72 -0.86 -38.93 -29.02
N GLN A 73 -1.33 -37.69 -29.10
CA GLN A 73 -0.50 -36.62 -29.64
C GLN A 73 0.54 -36.32 -28.56
N GLU A 74 1.81 -36.55 -28.87
CA GLU A 74 2.93 -36.09 -28.05
C GLU A 74 2.86 -34.56 -27.96
N GLU A 75 2.56 -34.04 -26.76
CA GLU A 75 2.76 -32.63 -26.46
C GLU A 75 4.27 -32.32 -26.54
N PRO A 76 4.68 -31.31 -27.32
CA PRO A 76 6.07 -30.89 -27.34
C PRO A 76 6.43 -30.23 -26.00
N THR A 77 7.62 -30.57 -25.54
CA THR A 77 8.30 -30.00 -24.37
C THR A 77 8.36 -28.47 -24.50
N MET A 78 8.15 -27.77 -23.37
CA MET A 78 8.15 -26.30 -23.27
C MET A 78 9.25 -25.63 -24.10
N PRO A 79 8.92 -24.75 -25.06
CA PRO A 79 9.90 -23.87 -25.66
C PRO A 79 10.05 -22.59 -24.83
N ASN A 80 11.31 -22.20 -24.62
CA ASN A 80 11.68 -20.86 -24.16
C ASN A 80 11.05 -19.80 -25.07
N THR A 81 10.44 -18.79 -24.45
CA THR A 81 9.93 -17.59 -25.09
C THR A 81 11.09 -16.72 -25.58
N ASP A 82 11.33 -16.74 -26.88
CA ASP A 82 11.95 -15.63 -27.60
C ASP A 82 10.95 -15.09 -28.64
N THR A 83 10.86 -13.77 -28.67
CA THR A 83 10.17 -12.84 -29.57
C THR A 83 9.67 -13.32 -30.95
N ASN A 84 8.38 -13.05 -31.17
CA ASN A 84 7.76 -12.36 -32.33
C ASN A 84 7.47 -13.11 -33.65
N THR A 85 6.30 -12.75 -34.21
CA THR A 85 5.74 -12.95 -35.56
C THR A 85 5.30 -14.35 -36.02
N GLY A 86 3.98 -14.55 -36.16
CA GLY A 86 3.41 -15.58 -37.04
C GLY A 86 2.06 -16.14 -36.60
N THR A 87 0.97 -15.42 -36.85
CA THR A 87 -0.40 -15.92 -36.73
C THR A 87 -0.62 -17.10 -37.69
N VAL A 88 -0.94 -18.28 -37.16
CA VAL A 88 -1.48 -19.42 -37.93
C VAL A 88 -2.89 -19.68 -37.42
N PRO A 89 -3.94 -19.65 -38.27
CA PRO A 89 -5.28 -19.98 -37.83
C PRO A 89 -5.43 -21.50 -37.76
N ILE A 90 -5.69 -22.02 -36.56
CA ILE A 90 -6.17 -23.39 -36.39
C ILE A 90 -7.66 -23.37 -36.75
N VAL A 91 -7.99 -23.89 -37.92
CA VAL A 91 -9.36 -24.14 -38.37
C VAL A 91 -9.68 -25.59 -38.04
N GLU A 92 -10.25 -25.86 -36.87
CA GLU A 92 -11.05 -27.06 -36.63
C GLU A 92 -12.24 -26.74 -35.70
N GLY A 93 -13.37 -26.43 -36.32
CA GLY A 93 -14.67 -26.34 -35.66
C GLY A 93 -15.76 -26.57 -36.71
N GLY A 94 -16.55 -27.63 -36.54
CA GLY A 94 -17.68 -27.93 -37.43
C GLY A 94 -18.69 -26.78 -37.51
N PRO A 95 -19.51 -26.72 -38.58
CA PRO A 95 -20.45 -25.63 -38.79
C PRO A 95 -21.58 -25.70 -37.75
N GLY A 96 -21.50 -24.89 -36.69
CA GLY A 96 -22.61 -24.69 -35.76
C GLY A 96 -22.27 -24.55 -34.27
N ALA A 97 -21.02 -24.77 -33.84
CA ALA A 97 -20.65 -24.44 -32.47
C ALA A 97 -20.49 -22.90 -32.35
N PRO A 98 -21.26 -22.21 -31.49
CA PRO A 98 -21.08 -20.77 -31.30
C PRO A 98 -19.65 -20.54 -30.83
N THR A 99 -18.88 -19.79 -31.60
CA THR A 99 -17.53 -19.38 -31.22
C THR A 99 -17.66 -18.58 -29.94
N ARG A 100 -17.18 -19.14 -28.81
CA ARG A 100 -17.12 -18.41 -27.54
C ARG A 100 -16.24 -17.19 -27.77
N LEU A 101 -16.84 -16.00 -27.69
CA LEU A 101 -16.09 -14.75 -27.78
C LEU A 101 -15.30 -14.59 -26.49
N THR A 102 -13.99 -14.45 -26.65
CA THR A 102 -13.07 -14.26 -25.54
C THR A 102 -13.06 -12.78 -25.12
N PRO A 103 -13.20 -12.46 -23.82
CA PRO A 103 -13.07 -11.08 -23.35
C PRO A 103 -11.67 -10.51 -23.67
N SER A 104 -11.64 -9.27 -24.14
CA SER A 104 -10.44 -8.58 -24.62
C SER A 104 -10.20 -7.28 -23.86
N GLY A 105 -8.94 -6.99 -23.53
CA GLY A 105 -8.59 -5.84 -22.68
C GLY A 105 -8.89 -6.08 -21.20
N ARG A 106 -8.12 -5.43 -20.33
CA ARG A 106 -8.13 -5.69 -18.88
C ARG A 106 -9.49 -5.45 -18.24
N GLY A 107 -10.14 -4.32 -18.54
CA GLY A 107 -11.41 -3.95 -17.93
C GLY A 107 -12.56 -4.91 -18.27
N GLN A 108 -12.68 -5.34 -19.53
CA GLN A 108 -13.68 -6.33 -19.93
C GLN A 108 -13.40 -7.71 -19.32
N ARG A 109 -12.12 -8.13 -19.26
CA ARG A 109 -11.72 -9.39 -18.61
C ARG A 109 -12.09 -9.41 -17.12
N LEU A 110 -11.78 -8.35 -16.38
CA LEU A 110 -12.13 -8.24 -14.96
C LEU A 110 -13.64 -8.19 -14.74
N ALA A 111 -14.38 -7.43 -15.56
CA ALA A 111 -15.83 -7.38 -15.49
C ALA A 111 -16.45 -8.77 -15.77
N PHE A 112 -15.92 -9.49 -16.76
CA PHE A 112 -16.34 -10.85 -17.08
C PHE A 112 -16.08 -11.81 -15.93
N LEU A 113 -14.87 -11.84 -15.37
CA LEU A 113 -14.51 -12.67 -14.21
C LEU A 113 -15.48 -12.47 -13.04
N ARG A 114 -15.70 -11.21 -12.65
CA ARG A 114 -16.61 -10.86 -11.54
C ARG A 114 -18.04 -11.29 -11.82
N THR A 115 -18.50 -11.10 -13.05
CA THR A 115 -19.86 -11.50 -13.45
C THR A 115 -20.03 -13.02 -13.41
N VAL A 116 -19.04 -13.78 -13.88
CA VAL A 116 -19.02 -15.25 -13.79
C VAL A 116 -19.04 -15.70 -12.34
N ALA A 117 -18.18 -15.13 -11.49
CA ALA A 117 -18.15 -15.44 -10.06
C ALA A 117 -19.51 -15.18 -9.40
N ALA A 118 -20.15 -14.03 -9.68
CA ALA A 118 -21.46 -13.71 -9.13
C ALA A 118 -22.56 -14.69 -9.54
N VAL A 119 -22.61 -15.08 -10.82
CA VAL A 119 -23.59 -16.07 -11.33
C VAL A 119 -23.36 -17.44 -10.69
N ASN A 120 -22.10 -17.87 -10.59
CA ASN A 120 -21.74 -19.14 -9.96
C ASN A 120 -22.09 -19.17 -8.47
N GLN A 121 -21.81 -18.08 -7.73
CA GLN A 121 -22.23 -17.93 -6.33
C GLN A 121 -23.75 -18.02 -6.17
N ALA A 122 -24.51 -17.33 -7.02
CA ALA A 122 -25.97 -17.37 -6.96
C ALA A 122 -26.53 -18.79 -7.21
N LYS A 123 -25.98 -19.51 -8.21
CA LYS A 123 -26.33 -20.91 -8.50
C LYS A 123 -26.03 -21.81 -7.30
N TYR A 124 -24.83 -21.69 -6.75
CA TYR A 124 -24.40 -22.47 -5.59
C TYR A 124 -25.27 -22.22 -4.35
N HIS A 125 -25.56 -20.96 -4.03
CA HIS A 125 -26.45 -20.62 -2.92
C HIS A 125 -27.87 -21.14 -3.14
N ARG A 126 -28.35 -21.16 -4.39
CA ARG A 126 -29.66 -21.72 -4.72
C ARG A 126 -29.70 -23.22 -4.48
N GLU A 127 -28.70 -23.95 -4.96
CA GLU A 127 -28.58 -25.40 -4.72
C GLU A 127 -28.52 -25.73 -3.22
N GLN A 128 -27.80 -24.92 -2.42
CA GLN A 128 -27.79 -25.05 -0.97
C GLN A 128 -29.15 -24.76 -0.34
N LEU A 129 -29.86 -23.73 -0.81
CA LEU A 129 -31.19 -23.39 -0.32
C LEU A 129 -32.17 -24.55 -0.54
N ASP A 130 -32.16 -25.15 -1.73
CA ASP A 130 -33.04 -26.27 -2.05
C ASP A 130 -32.77 -27.49 -1.14
N GLN A 131 -31.50 -27.77 -0.82
CA GLN A 131 -31.13 -28.79 0.16
C GLN A 131 -31.68 -28.46 1.56
N LEU A 132 -31.52 -27.21 2.00
CA LEU A 132 -32.01 -26.75 3.32
C LEU A 132 -33.54 -26.78 3.43
N VAL A 133 -34.26 -26.50 2.34
CA VAL A 133 -35.72 -26.62 2.26
C VAL A 133 -36.13 -28.08 2.49
N VAL A 134 -35.52 -29.02 1.75
CA VAL A 134 -35.79 -30.46 1.91
C VAL A 134 -35.46 -30.94 3.33
N GLU A 135 -34.35 -30.48 3.92
CA GLU A 135 -34.00 -30.78 5.32
C GLU A 135 -35.02 -30.22 6.33
N ALA A 136 -35.50 -29.00 6.11
CA ALA A 136 -36.50 -28.38 6.97
C ALA A 136 -37.85 -29.11 6.90
N GLU A 137 -38.26 -29.53 5.70
CA GLU A 137 -39.46 -30.35 5.49
C GLU A 137 -39.34 -31.71 6.19
N ASN A 138 -38.22 -32.41 6.00
CA ASN A 138 -37.97 -33.69 6.65
C ASN A 138 -37.92 -33.57 8.19
N ALA A 139 -37.49 -32.42 8.71
CA ALA A 139 -37.46 -32.15 10.15
C ALA A 139 -38.78 -31.59 10.72
N GLY A 140 -39.81 -31.35 9.89
CA GLY A 140 -41.07 -30.73 10.31
C GLY A 140 -40.93 -29.27 10.77
N ARG A 141 -39.91 -28.54 10.28
CA ARG A 141 -39.57 -27.16 10.64
C ARG A 141 -39.80 -26.15 9.51
N SER A 142 -40.63 -26.49 8.52
CA SER A 142 -40.85 -25.67 7.31
C SER A 142 -41.36 -24.26 7.61
N GLU A 143 -42.24 -24.09 8.60
CA GLU A 143 -42.78 -22.76 8.96
C GLU A 143 -41.71 -21.84 9.56
N ASP A 144 -40.88 -22.38 10.47
CA ASP A 144 -39.75 -21.65 11.05
C ASP A 144 -38.67 -21.32 10.03
N PHE A 145 -38.45 -22.22 9.06
CA PHE A 145 -37.56 -21.98 7.95
C PHE A 145 -38.09 -20.86 7.03
N GLY A 146 -39.37 -20.91 6.66
CA GLY A 146 -40.01 -19.89 5.83
C GLY A 146 -39.98 -18.49 6.46
N ARG A 147 -40.17 -18.37 7.78
CA ARG A 147 -40.03 -17.08 8.49
C ARG A 147 -38.61 -16.52 8.43
N ARG A 148 -37.59 -17.38 8.59
CA ARG A 148 -36.19 -16.96 8.47
C ARG A 148 -35.84 -16.54 7.05
N LEU A 149 -36.33 -17.27 6.05
CA LEU A 149 -36.11 -16.94 4.65
C LEU A 149 -36.75 -15.60 4.28
N ALA A 150 -37.97 -15.33 4.76
CA ALA A 150 -38.64 -14.04 4.56
C ALA A 150 -37.89 -12.88 5.24
N GLN A 151 -37.29 -13.12 6.41
CA GLN A 151 -36.44 -12.12 7.07
C GLN A 151 -35.17 -11.86 6.28
N GLN A 152 -34.48 -12.91 5.82
CA GLN A 152 -33.28 -12.77 4.99
C GLN A 152 -33.57 -12.05 3.68
N LEU A 153 -34.72 -12.33 3.05
CA LEU A 153 -35.15 -11.61 1.86
C LEU A 153 -35.36 -10.12 2.15
N ALA A 154 -36.03 -9.77 3.26
CA ALA A 154 -36.22 -8.36 3.63
C ALA A 154 -34.88 -7.64 3.89
N GLU A 155 -33.93 -8.31 4.57
CA GLU A 155 -32.59 -7.78 4.81
C GLU A 155 -31.80 -7.58 3.50
N ALA A 156 -31.95 -8.50 2.55
CA ALA A 156 -31.36 -8.40 1.21
C ALA A 156 -31.98 -7.27 0.38
N GLU A 157 -33.30 -7.10 0.44
CA GLU A 157 -34.00 -6.00 -0.24
C GLU A 157 -33.56 -4.63 0.31
N ASP A 158 -33.39 -4.51 1.63
CA ASP A 158 -32.88 -3.29 2.26
C ASP A 158 -31.44 -2.97 1.81
N GLN A 159 -30.57 -3.99 1.71
CA GLN A 159 -29.19 -3.86 1.21
C GLN A 159 -29.16 -3.45 -0.26
N LEU A 160 -29.88 -4.18 -1.13
CA LEU A 160 -30.00 -3.90 -2.55
C LEU A 160 -30.65 -2.53 -2.83
N ALA A 161 -31.48 -2.00 -1.92
CA ALA A 161 -32.05 -0.66 -2.05
C ALA A 161 -31.06 0.44 -1.64
N ALA A 162 -30.26 0.22 -0.60
CA ALA A 162 -29.35 1.21 -0.03
C ALA A 162 -28.03 1.35 -0.80
N GLU A 163 -27.55 0.27 -1.42
CA GLU A 163 -26.25 0.25 -2.07
C GLU A 163 -26.26 0.92 -3.45
N ASP A 164 -25.23 1.73 -3.71
CA ASP A 164 -24.81 2.09 -5.06
C ASP A 164 -23.68 1.13 -5.46
N PRO A 165 -23.99 0.02 -6.18
CA PRO A 165 -23.01 -1.01 -6.49
C PRO A 165 -21.91 -0.52 -7.42
N TRP A 166 -22.04 0.69 -7.99
CA TRP A 166 -21.07 1.30 -8.90
C TRP A 166 -20.00 2.11 -8.20
N ARG A 167 -20.22 2.45 -6.92
CA ARG A 167 -19.21 3.12 -6.10
C ARG A 167 -18.00 2.21 -5.86
N ASN A 168 -18.23 0.89 -5.79
CA ASN A 168 -17.21 -0.11 -5.54
C ASN A 168 -17.34 -1.26 -6.57
N PRO A 169 -16.46 -1.31 -7.58
CA PRO A 169 -16.53 -2.33 -8.63
C PRO A 169 -16.44 -3.79 -8.14
N HIS A 170 -15.99 -4.04 -6.91
CA HIS A 170 -15.92 -5.37 -6.32
C HIS A 170 -17.21 -5.74 -5.58
N ALA A 171 -17.84 -4.77 -4.91
CA ALA A 171 -19.15 -4.93 -4.29
C ALA A 171 -20.24 -5.31 -5.32
N LEU A 172 -20.08 -4.87 -6.57
CA LEU A 172 -20.94 -5.25 -7.68
C LEU A 172 -21.09 -6.78 -7.84
N THR A 173 -20.03 -7.55 -7.55
CA THR A 173 -20.09 -9.02 -7.60
C THR A 173 -21.10 -9.57 -6.59
N HIS A 174 -20.99 -9.13 -5.34
CA HIS A 174 -21.88 -9.57 -4.27
C HIS A 174 -23.31 -9.07 -4.48
N ALA A 175 -23.48 -7.80 -4.87
CA ALA A 175 -24.79 -7.25 -5.18
C ALA A 175 -25.47 -7.99 -6.33
N LEU A 176 -24.71 -8.39 -7.38
CA LEU A 176 -25.24 -9.19 -8.47
C LEU A 176 -25.57 -10.63 -8.03
N ALA A 177 -24.71 -11.26 -7.25
CA ALA A 177 -24.94 -12.62 -6.73
C ALA A 177 -26.20 -12.66 -5.84
N GLU A 178 -26.35 -11.70 -4.95
CA GLU A 178 -27.51 -11.56 -4.07
C GLU A 178 -28.79 -11.23 -4.84
N ALA A 179 -28.72 -10.30 -5.80
CA ALA A 179 -29.85 -9.97 -6.66
C ALA A 179 -30.30 -11.17 -7.51
N LEU A 180 -29.36 -11.95 -8.07
CA LEU A 180 -29.68 -13.19 -8.81
C LEU A 180 -30.29 -14.26 -7.90
N TYR A 181 -29.73 -14.46 -6.71
CA TYR A 181 -30.23 -15.44 -5.76
C TYR A 181 -31.68 -15.17 -5.34
N TRP A 182 -32.05 -13.90 -5.13
CA TRP A 182 -33.39 -13.49 -4.72
C TRP A 182 -34.36 -13.14 -5.85
N SER A 183 -33.89 -13.06 -7.10
CA SER A 183 -34.71 -12.64 -8.25
C SER A 183 -36.02 -13.44 -8.44
N PRO A 184 -36.10 -14.76 -8.16
CA PRO A 184 -37.36 -15.49 -8.33
C PRO A 184 -38.45 -15.10 -7.31
N GLY A 185 -38.06 -14.49 -6.19
CA GLY A 185 -38.94 -14.15 -5.07
C GLY A 185 -39.10 -12.64 -4.81
N SER A 186 -38.37 -11.79 -5.53
CA SER A 186 -38.37 -10.34 -5.31
C SER A 186 -38.27 -9.56 -6.63
N ASP A 187 -39.28 -8.72 -6.87
CA ASP A 187 -39.30 -7.79 -8.01
C ASP A 187 -38.15 -6.77 -7.93
N LEU A 188 -37.76 -6.36 -6.71
CA LEU A 188 -36.63 -5.46 -6.51
C LEU A 188 -35.32 -6.13 -6.92
N ALA A 189 -35.09 -7.38 -6.49
CA ALA A 189 -33.91 -8.14 -6.85
C ALA A 189 -33.84 -8.38 -8.37
N ALA A 190 -34.96 -8.79 -8.99
CA ALA A 190 -35.04 -8.95 -10.44
C ALA A 190 -34.75 -7.65 -11.21
N ALA A 191 -35.29 -6.51 -10.76
CA ALA A 191 -35.00 -5.21 -11.34
C ALA A 191 -33.53 -4.81 -11.17
N ARG A 192 -32.90 -5.17 -10.04
CA ARG A 192 -31.47 -4.94 -9.81
C ARG A 192 -30.57 -5.79 -10.70
N VAL A 193 -30.91 -7.06 -10.94
CA VAL A 193 -30.19 -7.90 -11.92
C VAL A 193 -30.22 -7.25 -13.30
N GLN A 194 -31.40 -6.80 -13.75
CA GLN A 194 -31.55 -6.13 -15.03
C GLN A 194 -30.71 -4.84 -15.09
N GLN A 195 -30.81 -3.99 -14.06
CA GLN A 195 -30.05 -2.73 -14.00
C GLN A 195 -28.53 -2.98 -14.03
N ILE A 196 -28.05 -3.96 -13.27
CA ILE A 196 -26.62 -4.31 -13.23
C ILE A 196 -26.18 -4.87 -14.57
N GLY A 197 -26.95 -5.79 -15.15
CA GLY A 197 -26.69 -6.39 -16.45
C GLY A 197 -26.65 -5.38 -17.60
N GLU A 198 -27.61 -4.45 -17.66
CA GLU A 198 -27.65 -3.39 -18.68
C GLU A 198 -26.41 -2.49 -18.61
N GLN A 199 -25.95 -2.16 -17.40
CA GLN A 199 -24.77 -1.33 -17.23
C GLN A 199 -23.46 -2.08 -17.51
N LEU A 200 -23.37 -3.37 -17.15
CA LEU A 200 -22.24 -4.22 -17.54
C LEU A 200 -22.14 -4.36 -19.06
N ALA A 201 -23.27 -4.54 -19.75
CA ALA A 201 -23.34 -4.58 -21.20
C ALA A 201 -22.93 -3.23 -21.81
N HIS A 202 -23.45 -2.13 -21.27
CA HIS A 202 -23.13 -0.79 -21.77
C HIS A 202 -21.67 -0.38 -21.54
N ARG A 203 -21.07 -0.74 -20.40
CA ARG A 203 -19.74 -0.27 -19.99
C ARG A 203 -18.62 -1.19 -20.44
N TRP A 204 -18.88 -2.48 -20.53
CA TRP A 204 -17.86 -3.50 -20.79
C TRP A 204 -18.27 -4.55 -21.83
N GLY A 205 -19.47 -4.46 -22.40
CA GLY A 205 -19.97 -5.48 -23.33
C GLY A 205 -20.20 -6.84 -22.69
N VAL A 206 -20.27 -6.91 -21.36
CA VAL A 206 -20.56 -8.16 -20.63
C VAL A 206 -22.07 -8.31 -20.53
N VAL A 207 -22.61 -9.34 -21.17
CA VAL A 207 -24.06 -9.56 -21.29
C VAL A 207 -24.49 -10.70 -20.38
N LEU A 208 -25.55 -10.47 -19.62
CA LEU A 208 -26.27 -11.50 -18.88
C LEU A 208 -27.45 -11.99 -19.73
N ASP A 209 -27.50 -13.29 -20.01
CA ASP A 209 -28.65 -13.92 -20.66
C ASP A 209 -29.48 -14.66 -19.60
N GLY A 210 -30.59 -14.04 -19.19
CA GLY A 210 -31.49 -14.53 -18.14
C GLY A 210 -31.43 -13.72 -16.84
N VAL A 211 -32.53 -13.78 -16.09
CA VAL A 211 -32.66 -13.18 -14.74
C VAL A 211 -32.73 -14.26 -13.66
N ASP A 212 -33.02 -15.50 -14.07
CA ASP A 212 -33.07 -16.67 -13.20
C ASP A 212 -31.66 -17.25 -13.02
N PRO A 213 -31.17 -17.42 -11.78
CA PRO A 213 -29.82 -17.91 -11.52
C PRO A 213 -29.53 -19.26 -12.19
N GLU A 214 -30.49 -20.18 -12.32
CA GLU A 214 -30.25 -21.50 -12.91
C GLU A 214 -29.96 -21.44 -14.42
N THR A 215 -30.63 -20.52 -15.12
CA THR A 215 -30.51 -20.36 -16.58
C THR A 215 -29.59 -19.23 -16.98
N CYS A 216 -29.19 -18.38 -16.03
CA CYS A 216 -28.34 -17.23 -16.28
C CYS A 216 -26.98 -17.67 -16.85
N THR A 217 -26.61 -17.10 -17.98
CA THR A 217 -25.29 -17.26 -18.60
C THR A 217 -24.61 -15.90 -18.82
N VAL A 218 -23.29 -15.92 -18.83
CA VAL A 218 -22.45 -14.73 -19.05
C VAL A 218 -21.82 -14.82 -20.43
N GLY A 219 -21.98 -13.77 -21.23
CA GLY A 219 -21.42 -13.66 -22.58
C GLY A 219 -20.77 -12.31 -22.83
N ILE A 220 -20.16 -12.18 -24.01
CA ILE A 220 -19.58 -10.93 -24.52
C ILE A 220 -20.34 -10.49 -25.76
N ASP A 221 -20.71 -9.21 -25.83
CA ASP A 221 -21.28 -8.60 -27.03
C ASP A 221 -20.18 -8.45 -28.10
N PRO A 222 -20.27 -9.14 -29.26
CA PRO A 222 -19.28 -9.03 -30.34
C PRO A 222 -19.19 -7.64 -30.95
N ALA A 223 -20.22 -6.80 -30.82
CA ALA A 223 -20.24 -5.45 -31.37
C ALA A 223 -19.60 -4.42 -30.41
N PHE A 224 -19.26 -4.82 -29.19
CA PHE A 224 -18.73 -3.91 -28.18
C PHE A 224 -17.25 -3.59 -28.41
N ASP A 225 -16.91 -2.30 -28.44
CA ASP A 225 -15.53 -1.83 -28.56
C ASP A 225 -14.85 -1.78 -27.18
N ALA A 226 -14.30 -2.91 -26.75
CA ALA A 226 -13.60 -3.02 -25.48
C ALA A 226 -12.35 -2.12 -25.39
N ALA A 227 -11.68 -1.85 -26.51
CA ALA A 227 -10.50 -0.99 -26.55
C ALA A 227 -10.89 0.47 -26.31
N ALA A 228 -11.97 0.95 -26.94
CA ALA A 228 -12.50 2.29 -26.67
C ALA A 228 -12.99 2.46 -25.23
N ALA A 229 -13.62 1.42 -24.66
CA ALA A 229 -14.05 1.42 -23.27
C ALA A 229 -12.87 1.49 -22.29
N GLN A 230 -11.82 0.70 -22.52
CA GLN A 230 -10.59 0.76 -21.73
C GLN A 230 -9.94 2.16 -21.85
N LEU A 231 -9.82 2.69 -23.07
CA LEU A 231 -9.27 4.02 -23.30
C LEU A 231 -10.06 5.13 -22.56
N ALA A 232 -11.38 5.00 -22.46
CA ALA A 232 -12.21 5.93 -21.71
C ALA A 232 -11.94 5.87 -20.20
N VAL A 233 -11.73 4.67 -19.64
CA VAL A 233 -11.34 4.48 -18.23
C VAL A 233 -9.96 5.06 -17.96
N ASP A 234 -8.99 4.76 -18.82
CA ASP A 234 -7.62 5.27 -18.73
C ASP A 234 -7.61 6.81 -18.69
N ARG A 235 -8.36 7.45 -19.60
CA ARG A 235 -8.52 8.92 -19.62
C ARG A 235 -9.22 9.45 -18.37
N ALA A 236 -10.22 8.73 -17.85
CA ALA A 236 -10.92 9.12 -16.64
C ALA A 236 -10.00 9.12 -15.41
N VAL A 237 -9.05 8.17 -15.33
CA VAL A 237 -8.03 8.13 -14.28
C VAL A 237 -7.12 9.35 -14.31
N VAL A 238 -6.60 9.71 -15.50
CA VAL A 238 -5.79 10.93 -15.66
C VAL A 238 -6.62 12.17 -15.28
N ARG A 239 -7.86 12.26 -15.75
CA ARG A 239 -8.76 13.37 -15.38
C ARG A 239 -9.03 13.47 -13.88
N ALA A 240 -9.17 12.34 -13.19
CA ALA A 240 -9.33 12.33 -11.74
C ALA A 240 -8.10 12.91 -11.02
N ARG A 241 -6.88 12.67 -11.54
CA ARG A 241 -5.63 13.27 -11.03
C ARG A 241 -5.56 14.77 -11.28
N GLU A 242 -5.87 15.22 -12.50
CA GLU A 242 -5.91 16.65 -12.82
C GLU A 242 -6.92 17.38 -11.93
N ARG A 243 -8.10 16.78 -11.72
CA ARG A 243 -9.12 17.30 -10.80
C ARG A 243 -8.62 17.33 -9.35
N ALA A 244 -7.94 16.30 -8.88
CA ALA A 244 -7.34 16.27 -7.55
C ALA A 244 -6.34 17.41 -7.34
N VAL A 245 -5.53 17.73 -8.36
CA VAL A 245 -4.62 18.89 -8.33
C VAL A 245 -5.41 20.19 -8.19
N ALA A 246 -6.42 20.40 -9.04
CA ALA A 246 -7.27 21.60 -9.00
C ALA A 246 -7.98 21.77 -7.64
N GLU A 247 -8.63 20.72 -7.15
CA GLU A 247 -9.35 20.73 -5.87
C GLU A 247 -8.39 20.99 -4.69
N THR A 248 -7.21 20.35 -4.68
CA THR A 248 -6.23 20.53 -3.60
C THR A 248 -5.67 21.94 -3.60
N LEU A 249 -5.20 22.45 -4.75
CA LEU A 249 -4.65 23.79 -4.86
C LEU A 249 -5.67 24.88 -4.49
N SER A 250 -6.95 24.67 -4.78
CA SER A 250 -8.02 25.59 -4.37
C SER A 250 -8.22 25.66 -2.84
N GLN A 251 -7.73 24.68 -2.08
CA GLN A 251 -7.88 24.58 -0.62
C GLN A 251 -6.62 24.91 0.16
N ILE A 252 -5.48 25.12 -0.52
CA ILE A 252 -4.23 25.44 0.16
C ILE A 252 -4.33 26.84 0.80
N PRO A 253 -3.97 26.99 2.10
CA PRO A 253 -3.96 28.29 2.74
C PRO A 253 -2.91 29.21 2.10
N MET A 254 -3.37 30.27 1.43
CA MET A 254 -2.51 31.31 0.85
C MET A 254 -3.23 32.67 0.84
N PRO A 255 -2.53 33.79 0.61
CA PRO A 255 -3.18 35.09 0.45
C PRO A 255 -4.18 35.06 -0.70
N GLU A 256 -5.36 35.65 -0.51
CA GLU A 256 -6.47 35.65 -1.48
C GLU A 256 -6.03 36.04 -2.91
N PRO A 257 -5.21 37.10 -3.15
CA PRO A 257 -4.74 37.43 -4.50
C PRO A 257 -3.83 36.38 -5.14
N SER A 258 -3.07 35.63 -4.34
CA SER A 258 -2.27 34.50 -4.83
C SER A 258 -3.16 33.30 -5.14
N GLN A 259 -4.16 33.04 -4.29
CA GLN A 259 -5.12 31.96 -4.47
C GLN A 259 -5.91 32.09 -5.76
N ASP A 260 -6.47 33.28 -6.02
CA ASP A 260 -7.24 33.54 -7.23
C ASP A 260 -6.42 33.31 -8.50
N ARG A 261 -5.14 33.70 -8.49
CA ARG A 261 -4.22 33.52 -9.62
C ARG A 261 -3.87 32.05 -9.85
N VAL A 262 -3.59 31.31 -8.78
CA VAL A 262 -3.32 29.86 -8.86
C VAL A 262 -4.55 29.11 -9.35
N VAL A 263 -5.72 29.37 -8.77
CA VAL A 263 -6.98 28.74 -9.19
C VAL A 263 -7.28 29.04 -10.65
N ALA A 264 -7.16 30.30 -11.08
CA ALA A 264 -7.38 30.67 -12.48
C ALA A 264 -6.44 29.93 -13.44
N ALA A 265 -5.15 29.84 -13.11
CA ALA A 265 -4.17 29.12 -13.94
C ALA A 265 -4.48 27.62 -14.02
N VAL A 266 -4.79 26.99 -12.88
CA VAL A 266 -5.08 25.54 -12.83
C VAL A 266 -6.41 25.21 -13.50
N THR A 267 -7.44 26.06 -13.37
CA THR A 267 -8.70 25.89 -14.10
C THR A 267 -8.48 26.05 -15.60
N ALA A 268 -7.72 27.06 -16.04
CA ALA A 268 -7.41 27.24 -17.46
C ALA A 268 -6.64 26.04 -18.04
N TRP A 269 -5.65 25.53 -17.30
CA TRP A 269 -4.96 24.29 -17.65
C TRP A 269 -5.95 23.12 -17.73
N TYR A 270 -6.73 22.86 -16.68
CA TYR A 270 -7.69 21.76 -16.60
C TYR A 270 -8.73 21.77 -17.75
N ASP A 271 -9.20 22.95 -18.14
CA ASP A 271 -10.20 23.15 -19.19
C ASP A 271 -9.61 23.30 -20.61
N ALA A 272 -8.28 23.26 -20.77
CA ALA A 272 -7.61 23.47 -22.07
C ALA A 272 -8.02 22.43 -23.14
N GLU A 273 -7.97 22.82 -24.41
CA GLU A 273 -8.18 21.90 -25.54
C GLU A 273 -7.13 20.77 -25.51
N GLY A 274 -7.59 19.52 -25.54
CA GLY A 274 -6.72 18.34 -25.41
C GLY A 274 -6.58 17.79 -23.99
N ALA A 275 -7.11 18.51 -22.99
CA ALA A 275 -7.15 18.00 -21.63
C ALA A 275 -7.98 16.69 -21.55
N GLY A 276 -7.46 15.67 -20.86
CA GLY A 276 -8.07 14.34 -20.77
C GLY A 276 -7.96 13.46 -22.02
N THR A 277 -7.11 13.83 -22.98
CA THR A 277 -6.77 12.93 -24.10
C THR A 277 -5.66 11.95 -23.74
N ALA A 278 -4.77 12.35 -22.80
CA ALA A 278 -3.69 11.53 -22.28
C ALA A 278 -4.20 10.30 -21.53
N THR A 279 -3.42 9.23 -21.57
CA THR A 279 -3.66 7.98 -20.83
C THR A 279 -2.55 7.76 -19.82
N PRO A 280 -2.76 6.92 -18.78
CA PRO A 280 -1.73 6.60 -17.80
C PRO A 280 -0.50 5.92 -18.41
N HIS A 281 -0.66 5.32 -19.59
CA HIS A 281 0.37 4.58 -20.32
C HIS A 281 1.18 5.47 -21.29
N ASP A 282 0.79 6.73 -21.49
CA ASP A 282 1.50 7.68 -22.35
C ASP A 282 2.37 8.63 -21.51
N SER A 283 3.56 8.15 -21.14
CA SER A 283 4.49 8.89 -20.26
C SER A 283 4.89 10.25 -20.85
N ASP A 284 5.04 10.34 -22.17
CA ASP A 284 5.48 11.56 -22.84
C ASP A 284 4.36 12.61 -22.83
N ALA A 285 3.12 12.21 -23.11
CA ALA A 285 1.96 13.11 -23.01
C ALA A 285 1.74 13.58 -21.56
N LEU A 286 1.88 12.69 -20.57
CA LEU A 286 1.76 13.06 -19.15
C LEU A 286 2.88 14.01 -18.71
N ALA A 287 4.12 13.79 -19.16
CA ALA A 287 5.24 14.66 -18.85
C ALA A 287 5.08 16.04 -19.49
N ALA A 288 4.69 16.10 -20.76
CA ALA A 288 4.42 17.37 -21.45
C ALA A 288 3.29 18.15 -20.77
N ARG A 289 2.25 17.45 -20.31
CA ARG A 289 1.11 18.05 -19.60
C ARG A 289 1.49 18.63 -18.24
N LEU A 290 2.37 17.95 -17.52
CA LEU A 290 2.93 18.42 -16.26
C LEU A 290 3.87 19.62 -16.48
N GLU A 291 4.71 19.58 -17.52
CA GLU A 291 5.60 20.68 -17.88
C GLU A 291 4.83 21.96 -18.25
N GLU A 292 3.72 21.83 -18.98
CA GLU A 292 2.80 22.94 -19.27
C GLU A 292 2.29 23.60 -17.97
N LEU A 293 1.76 22.79 -17.04
CA LEU A 293 1.27 23.28 -15.75
C LEU A 293 2.37 23.95 -14.93
N HIS A 294 3.58 23.36 -14.90
CA HIS A 294 4.73 23.97 -14.23
C HIS A 294 5.13 25.30 -14.87
N GLY A 295 5.10 25.39 -16.21
CA GLY A 295 5.32 26.62 -16.95
C GLY A 295 4.34 27.71 -16.51
N ASP A 296 3.04 27.42 -16.56
CA ASP A 296 1.97 28.35 -16.21
C ASP A 296 2.07 28.82 -14.75
N LEU A 297 2.29 27.89 -13.82
CA LEU A 297 2.41 28.21 -12.39
C LEU A 297 3.70 28.99 -12.08
N SER A 298 4.79 28.74 -12.81
CA SER A 298 6.06 29.46 -12.62
C SER A 298 6.00 30.92 -13.11
N ALA A 299 5.12 31.21 -14.07
CA ALA A 299 4.88 32.54 -14.60
C ALA A 299 4.10 33.44 -13.61
N LEU A 300 3.47 32.85 -12.59
CA LEU A 300 2.76 33.60 -11.55
C LEU A 300 3.73 34.32 -10.61
N ASP A 301 3.42 35.58 -10.29
CA ASP A 301 4.15 36.37 -9.29
C ASP A 301 3.74 35.96 -7.86
N LEU A 302 4.19 34.77 -7.46
CA LEU A 302 4.01 34.18 -6.14
C LEU A 302 5.27 34.35 -5.29
N ALA A 303 5.08 34.53 -3.98
CA ALA A 303 6.19 34.48 -3.04
C ALA A 303 6.85 33.09 -3.07
N GLN A 304 8.15 33.01 -2.80
CA GLN A 304 8.88 31.74 -2.88
C GLN A 304 8.23 30.60 -2.06
N PRO A 305 7.79 30.79 -0.81
CA PRO A 305 7.13 29.72 -0.05
C PRO A 305 5.81 29.25 -0.67
N GLU A 306 5.05 30.17 -1.30
CA GLU A 306 3.80 29.84 -1.99
C GLU A 306 4.09 29.03 -3.26
N ARG A 307 5.11 29.45 -4.02
CA ARG A 307 5.58 28.73 -5.21
C ARG A 307 6.04 27.32 -4.89
N ASP A 308 6.83 27.16 -3.83
CA ASP A 308 7.32 25.84 -3.38
C ASP A 308 6.16 24.95 -2.92
N GLN A 309 5.16 25.53 -2.24
CA GLN A 309 3.96 24.81 -1.81
C GLN A 309 3.12 24.33 -2.98
N VAL A 310 2.89 25.19 -3.97
CA VAL A 310 2.13 24.85 -5.18
C VAL A 310 2.88 23.77 -5.98
N ARG A 311 4.17 23.97 -6.27
CA ARG A 311 4.98 23.02 -7.05
C ARG A 311 5.01 21.64 -6.40
N PHE A 312 5.32 21.57 -5.10
CA PHE A 312 5.36 20.29 -4.41
C PHE A 312 4.00 19.57 -4.39
N THR A 313 2.89 20.31 -4.29
CA THR A 313 1.55 19.71 -4.32
C THR A 313 1.25 19.07 -5.68
N VAL A 314 1.65 19.74 -6.77
CA VAL A 314 1.51 19.21 -8.13
C VAL A 314 2.39 17.96 -8.29
N ASP A 315 3.69 18.05 -8.00
CA ASP A 315 4.65 16.94 -8.08
C ASP A 315 4.15 15.71 -7.28
N TYR A 316 3.63 15.93 -6.07
CA TYR A 316 3.12 14.89 -5.20
C TYR A 316 1.89 14.16 -5.79
N LEU A 317 0.87 14.91 -6.23
CA LEU A 317 -0.35 14.32 -6.78
C LEU A 317 -0.13 13.68 -8.16
N TRP A 318 0.88 14.14 -8.89
CA TRP A 318 1.30 13.57 -10.17
C TRP A 318 2.28 12.40 -10.04
N ARG A 319 2.66 12.02 -8.81
CA ARG A 319 3.65 10.96 -8.49
C ARG A 319 5.08 11.25 -8.98
N ASP A 320 5.41 12.50 -9.29
CA ASP A 320 6.74 12.92 -9.77
C ASP A 320 7.58 13.55 -8.66
N VAL A 321 7.79 12.81 -7.58
CA VAL A 321 8.62 13.28 -6.45
C VAL A 321 10.08 12.83 -6.55
N GLY A 322 10.44 12.04 -7.57
CA GLY A 322 11.72 11.34 -7.68
C GLY A 322 12.94 12.25 -7.63
N GLN A 323 12.83 13.45 -8.19
CA GLN A 323 13.90 14.46 -8.23
C GLN A 323 13.73 15.59 -7.21
N VAL A 324 12.66 15.55 -6.41
CA VAL A 324 12.38 16.57 -5.39
C VAL A 324 13.29 16.35 -4.17
N ASP A 325 14.03 17.39 -3.75
CA ASP A 325 14.69 17.37 -2.44
C ASP A 325 13.63 17.55 -1.34
N LEU A 326 13.29 16.44 -0.70
CA LEU A 326 12.26 16.39 0.33
C LEU A 326 12.56 17.29 1.53
N LEU A 327 13.83 17.62 1.80
CA LEU A 327 14.23 18.55 2.86
C LEU A 327 13.82 20.00 2.57
N ASP A 328 13.59 20.35 1.31
CA ASP A 328 13.24 21.70 0.87
C ASP A 328 11.72 21.83 0.57
N THR A 329 10.94 20.78 0.81
CA THR A 329 9.49 20.79 0.62
C THR A 329 8.77 21.57 1.72
N PRO A 330 7.55 22.07 1.48
CA PRO A 330 6.72 22.65 2.54
C PRO A 330 6.26 21.62 3.58
N VAL A 331 5.90 22.08 4.77
CA VAL A 331 5.29 21.25 5.82
C VAL A 331 3.78 21.23 5.64
N MET A 332 3.23 20.11 5.20
CA MET A 332 1.79 19.97 4.91
C MET A 332 1.00 19.32 6.04
N VAL A 333 1.68 18.55 6.90
CA VAL A 333 1.10 17.88 8.06
C VAL A 333 1.94 18.20 9.28
N ASP A 334 1.30 18.65 10.36
CA ASP A 334 1.98 18.85 11.64
C ASP A 334 2.44 17.49 12.20
N PRO A 335 3.74 17.30 12.53
CA PRO A 335 4.23 16.02 13.06
C PRO A 335 3.51 15.57 14.33
N GLY A 336 3.06 16.51 15.18
CA GLY A 336 2.30 16.18 16.38
C GLY A 336 0.88 15.66 16.09
N GLN A 337 0.27 16.10 14.99
CA GLN A 337 -1.04 15.60 14.53
C GLN A 337 -0.92 14.23 13.85
N GLU A 338 0.14 13.99 13.09
CA GLU A 338 0.41 12.70 12.44
C GLU A 338 0.47 11.56 13.48
N VAL A 339 1.23 11.76 14.56
CA VAL A 339 1.44 10.73 15.59
C VAL A 339 0.14 10.31 16.28
N ARG A 340 -0.89 11.17 16.34
CA ARG A 340 -2.19 10.82 16.95
C ARG A 340 -2.84 9.59 16.32
N GLY A 341 -2.67 9.41 15.00
CA GLY A 341 -3.17 8.24 14.28
C GLY A 341 -2.44 6.94 14.64
N ARG A 342 -1.14 7.03 14.91
CA ARG A 342 -0.26 5.89 15.26
C ARG A 342 -0.28 5.48 16.72
N VAL A 343 -0.66 6.39 17.62
CA VAL A 343 -0.65 6.12 19.07
C VAL A 343 -1.36 4.82 19.46
N PRO A 344 -2.52 4.43 18.89
CA PRO A 344 -3.14 3.14 19.17
C PRO A 344 -2.19 1.96 18.95
N GLN A 345 -1.50 1.91 17.81
CA GLN A 345 -0.54 0.84 17.50
C GLN A 345 0.70 0.89 18.41
N LEU A 346 1.21 2.09 18.71
CA LEU A 346 2.33 2.27 19.63
C LEU A 346 1.99 1.78 21.05
N LEU A 347 0.80 2.12 21.56
CA LEU A 347 0.34 1.67 22.88
C LEU A 347 0.07 0.16 22.90
N GLN A 348 -0.47 -0.41 21.82
CA GLN A 348 -0.65 -1.85 21.69
C GLN A 348 0.70 -2.58 21.67
N ALA A 349 1.66 -2.12 20.86
CA ALA A 349 3.01 -2.69 20.83
C ALA A 349 3.72 -2.58 22.19
N PHE A 350 3.47 -1.50 22.92
CA PHE A 350 3.98 -1.31 24.28
C PHE A 350 3.35 -2.29 25.27
N ALA A 351 2.02 -2.47 25.22
CA ALA A 351 1.29 -3.44 26.05
C ALA A 351 1.79 -4.88 25.82
N GLU A 352 2.09 -5.22 24.56
CA GLU A 352 2.63 -6.50 24.13
C GLU A 352 4.15 -6.64 24.36
N GLN A 353 4.81 -5.62 24.95
CA GLN A 353 6.25 -5.57 25.20
C GLN A 353 7.12 -5.73 23.94
N ARG A 354 6.58 -5.36 22.77
CA ARG A 354 7.30 -5.34 21.49
C ARG A 354 8.20 -4.13 21.33
N ILE A 355 7.86 -3.02 21.99
CA ILE A 355 8.66 -1.78 21.98
C ILE A 355 9.02 -1.33 23.39
N ALA A 356 10.15 -0.63 23.52
CA ALA A 356 10.62 -0.11 24.79
C ALA A 356 9.90 1.22 25.17
N PRO A 357 9.79 1.56 26.47
CA PRO A 357 9.27 2.87 26.90
C PRO A 357 10.03 4.06 26.30
N ALA A 358 11.32 3.90 26.00
CA ALA A 358 12.13 4.94 25.38
C ALA A 358 11.76 5.17 23.91
N GLU A 359 11.35 4.12 23.19
CA GLU A 359 10.95 4.19 21.79
C GLU A 359 9.63 4.96 21.66
N ILE A 360 8.60 4.59 22.44
CA ILE A 360 7.35 5.37 22.46
C ILE A 360 7.58 6.82 22.91
N GLY A 361 8.51 7.05 23.85
CA GLY A 361 8.90 8.39 24.30
C GLY A 361 9.51 9.25 23.20
N ALA A 362 10.29 8.64 22.30
CA ALA A 362 10.86 9.30 21.13
C ALA A 362 9.76 9.65 20.10
N GLU A 363 8.85 8.71 19.84
CA GLU A 363 7.74 8.90 18.89
C GLU A 363 6.81 10.05 19.31
N ILE A 364 6.41 10.11 20.58
CA ILE A 364 5.50 11.16 21.06
C ILE A 364 6.19 12.50 21.30
N SER A 365 7.53 12.58 21.18
CA SER A 365 8.28 13.80 21.50
C SER A 365 7.91 14.97 20.58
N VAL A 366 7.42 14.68 19.37
CA VAL A 366 6.93 15.67 18.41
C VAL A 366 5.53 16.18 18.75
N MET A 367 4.79 15.54 19.65
CA MET A 367 3.44 15.96 20.04
C MET A 367 3.47 17.16 21.00
N THR A 368 2.31 17.80 21.20
CA THR A 368 2.18 18.84 22.22
C THR A 368 2.35 18.25 23.63
N VAL A 369 2.75 19.07 24.62
CA VAL A 369 2.91 18.62 26.01
C VAL A 369 1.64 17.96 26.57
N ALA A 370 0.46 18.49 26.21
CA ALA A 370 -0.83 17.94 26.63
C ALA A 370 -1.07 16.55 26.04
N ASP A 371 -0.83 16.38 24.74
CA ASP A 371 -0.98 15.10 24.06
C ASP A 371 0.03 14.07 24.59
N GLN A 372 1.29 14.47 24.81
CA GLN A 372 2.30 13.60 25.43
C GLN A 372 1.86 13.09 26.80
N GLN A 373 1.22 13.94 27.60
CA GLN A 373 0.72 13.58 28.92
C GLN A 373 -0.40 12.54 28.82
N ALA A 374 -1.33 12.69 27.87
CA ALA A 374 -2.39 11.72 27.62
C ALA A 374 -1.82 10.34 27.27
N VAL A 375 -0.82 10.26 26.38
CA VAL A 375 -0.17 8.98 26.03
C VAL A 375 0.57 8.39 27.24
N ARG A 376 1.26 9.21 28.04
CA ARG A 376 1.96 8.76 29.25
C ARG A 376 0.99 8.26 30.33
N GLU A 377 -0.19 8.83 30.43
CA GLU A 377 -1.25 8.36 31.33
C GLU A 377 -1.77 6.99 30.88
N ALA A 378 -2.10 6.84 29.59
CA ALA A 378 -2.48 5.55 29.02
C ALA A 378 -1.40 4.48 29.21
N GLY A 379 -0.13 4.81 28.92
CA GLY A 379 1.00 3.88 29.11
C GLY A 379 1.23 3.50 30.57
N ARG A 380 0.96 4.39 31.54
CA ARG A 380 1.02 4.06 32.98
C ARG A 380 -0.09 3.11 33.39
N ALA A 381 -1.31 3.33 32.90
CA ALA A 381 -2.45 2.45 33.16
C ALA A 381 -2.24 1.05 32.55
N ILE A 382 -1.77 0.96 31.30
CA ILE A 382 -1.37 -0.32 30.67
C ILE A 382 -0.33 -1.05 31.52
N ARG A 383 0.69 -0.34 32.01
CA ARG A 383 1.73 -0.93 32.86
C ARG A 383 1.18 -1.39 34.22
N ALA A 384 0.15 -0.74 34.73
CA ALA A 384 -0.54 -1.15 35.96
C ALA A 384 -1.44 -2.39 35.75
N GLY A 385 -1.69 -2.77 34.50
CA GLY A 385 -2.57 -3.89 34.14
C GLY A 385 -4.03 -3.48 33.92
N ASP A 386 -4.30 -2.17 33.78
CA ASP A 386 -5.64 -1.66 33.52
C ASP A 386 -6.01 -1.88 32.03
N GLU A 387 -7.29 -2.12 31.76
CA GLU A 387 -7.83 -2.08 30.41
C GLU A 387 -8.01 -0.61 29.99
N VAL A 388 -7.28 -0.21 28.94
CA VAL A 388 -7.24 1.18 28.48
C VAL A 388 -7.75 1.23 27.04
N ASP A 389 -8.69 2.13 26.76
CA ASP A 389 -9.01 2.47 25.38
C ASP A 389 -7.80 3.18 24.75
N VAL A 390 -7.10 2.47 23.89
CA VAL A 390 -5.91 2.97 23.19
C VAL A 390 -6.26 4.03 22.13
N ARG A 391 -7.54 4.22 21.79
CA ARG A 391 -8.01 5.20 20.81
C ARG A 391 -8.21 6.58 21.43
N LEU A 392 -7.12 7.16 21.94
CA LEU A 392 -7.14 8.49 22.59
C LEU A 392 -7.68 9.62 21.68
N TRP A 393 -7.56 9.48 20.36
CA TRP A 393 -8.10 10.42 19.38
C TRP A 393 -8.95 9.70 18.31
N PRO A 394 -10.25 9.45 18.57
CA PRO A 394 -11.11 8.72 17.65
C PRO A 394 -11.21 9.38 16.26
N GLY A 395 -11.05 8.53 15.24
CA GLY A 395 -11.14 8.91 13.83
C GLY A 395 -9.86 9.48 13.22
N TYR A 396 -8.74 9.59 13.94
CA TYR A 396 -7.45 9.92 13.32
C TYR A 396 -6.93 8.72 12.51
N ALA A 397 -6.53 8.98 11.26
CA ALA A 397 -5.99 7.97 10.37
C ALA A 397 -4.59 7.53 10.79
N ASP A 398 -4.38 6.22 10.84
CA ASP A 398 -3.06 5.63 10.90
C ASP A 398 -2.51 5.44 9.47
N ARG A 399 -1.51 6.25 9.11
CA ARG A 399 -0.87 6.23 7.79
C ARG A 399 -0.16 4.91 7.49
N ASP A 400 0.36 4.24 8.51
CA ASP A 400 1.06 2.96 8.33
C ASP A 400 0.04 1.86 7.99
N GLN A 401 -1.10 1.84 8.71
CA GLN A 401 -2.21 0.93 8.41
C GLN A 401 -2.82 1.20 7.03
N LEU A 402 -3.09 2.46 6.69
CA LEU A 402 -3.65 2.82 5.38
C LEU A 402 -2.71 2.42 4.23
N ARG A 403 -1.39 2.56 4.43
CA ARG A 403 -0.41 2.12 3.43
C ARG A 403 -0.44 0.61 3.25
N GLU A 404 -0.43 -0.17 4.34
CA GLU A 404 -0.51 -1.64 4.26
C GLU A 404 -1.82 -2.11 3.58
N GLN A 405 -2.93 -1.43 3.86
CA GLN A 405 -4.21 -1.69 3.21
C GLN A 405 -4.15 -1.39 1.70
N LEU A 406 -3.55 -0.27 1.29
CA LEU A 406 -3.35 0.05 -0.13
C LEU A 406 -2.41 -0.94 -0.83
N GLU A 407 -1.33 -1.35 -0.19
CA GLU A 407 -0.39 -2.34 -0.74
C GLU A 407 -1.07 -3.71 -0.91
N THR A 408 -1.90 -4.10 0.06
CA THR A 408 -2.69 -5.35 -0.02
C THR A 408 -3.77 -5.26 -1.10
N TYR A 409 -4.47 -4.14 -1.19
CA TYR A 409 -5.48 -3.90 -2.22
C TYR A 409 -4.88 -3.91 -3.64
N ALA A 410 -3.75 -3.23 -3.84
CA ALA A 410 -2.99 -3.30 -5.09
C ALA A 410 -2.54 -4.73 -5.41
N ARG A 411 -2.14 -5.49 -4.38
CA ARG A 411 -1.80 -6.92 -4.50
C ARG A 411 -2.94 -7.76 -5.04
N ASP A 412 -4.08 -7.66 -4.37
CA ASP A 412 -5.26 -8.40 -4.80
C ASP A 412 -5.73 -7.96 -6.20
N ALA A 413 -5.60 -6.68 -6.57
CA ALA A 413 -6.00 -6.21 -7.90
C ALA A 413 -5.18 -6.81 -9.06
N VAL A 414 -3.87 -6.98 -8.89
CA VAL A 414 -3.01 -7.60 -9.91
C VAL A 414 -3.29 -9.10 -10.00
N GLU A 415 -3.46 -9.80 -8.87
CA GLU A 415 -3.83 -11.22 -8.90
C GLU A 415 -5.20 -11.43 -9.55
N ALA A 416 -6.19 -10.58 -9.24
CA ALA A 416 -7.49 -10.62 -9.93
C ALA A 416 -7.35 -10.38 -11.44
N GLY A 417 -6.40 -9.53 -11.85
CA GLY A 417 -6.03 -9.37 -13.26
C GLY A 417 -5.50 -10.67 -13.88
N ARG A 418 -4.58 -11.37 -13.21
CA ARG A 418 -4.04 -12.66 -13.67
C ARG A 418 -5.11 -13.75 -13.72
N GLU A 419 -6.00 -13.80 -12.74
CA GLU A 419 -7.14 -14.73 -12.72
C GLU A 419 -8.10 -14.44 -13.89
N ALA A 420 -8.32 -13.17 -14.21
CA ALA A 420 -9.14 -12.76 -15.34
C ALA A 420 -8.49 -13.09 -16.70
N ASP A 421 -7.17 -12.90 -16.81
CA ASP A 421 -6.39 -13.32 -17.98
C ASP A 421 -6.42 -14.84 -18.15
N TYR A 422 -6.23 -15.59 -17.07
CA TYR A 422 -6.32 -17.05 -17.07
C TYR A 422 -7.69 -17.54 -17.53
N LEU A 423 -8.78 -16.95 -17.03
CA LEU A 423 -10.15 -17.28 -17.45
C LEU A 423 -10.43 -16.93 -18.92
N ALA A 424 -9.84 -15.84 -19.43
CA ALA A 424 -10.00 -15.43 -20.81
C ALA A 424 -9.22 -16.34 -21.78
N GLU A 425 -8.02 -16.75 -21.39
CA GLU A 425 -7.06 -17.41 -22.29
C GLU A 425 -7.11 -18.94 -22.20
N THR A 426 -7.73 -19.48 -21.15
CA THR A 426 -7.83 -20.93 -20.92
C THR A 426 -9.24 -21.42 -21.23
N ASP A 427 -9.35 -22.45 -22.08
CA ASP A 427 -10.62 -23.18 -22.24
C ASP A 427 -10.81 -24.12 -21.04
N LEU A 428 -11.42 -23.59 -19.98
CA LEU A 428 -11.70 -24.36 -18.77
C LEU A 428 -12.74 -25.44 -19.07
N ALA A 429 -12.52 -26.64 -18.53
CA ALA A 429 -13.54 -27.67 -18.56
C ALA A 429 -14.84 -27.14 -17.90
N PRO A 430 -16.04 -27.54 -18.36
CA PRO A 430 -17.31 -26.98 -17.87
C PRO A 430 -17.47 -27.05 -16.33
N PHE A 431 -16.93 -28.10 -15.71
CA PHE A 431 -16.93 -28.25 -14.25
C PHE A 431 -16.05 -27.20 -13.56
N ASP A 432 -14.85 -26.96 -14.06
CA ASP A 432 -13.92 -25.98 -13.49
C ASP A 432 -14.45 -24.56 -13.68
N ALA A 433 -15.08 -24.27 -14.82
CA ALA A 433 -15.74 -22.99 -15.07
C ALA A 433 -16.92 -22.70 -14.12
N ALA A 434 -17.64 -23.75 -13.68
CA ALA A 434 -18.75 -23.61 -12.74
C ALA A 434 -18.29 -23.35 -11.30
N LEU A 435 -17.02 -23.65 -10.96
CA LEU A 435 -16.46 -23.45 -9.61
C LEU A 435 -15.80 -22.09 -9.41
N VAL A 436 -15.60 -21.31 -10.48
CA VAL A 436 -15.01 -19.97 -10.40
C VAL A 436 -15.82 -19.10 -9.44
N GLY A 437 -15.18 -18.60 -8.38
CA GLY A 437 -15.80 -17.76 -7.37
C GLY A 437 -16.63 -18.51 -6.33
N ILE A 438 -16.51 -19.83 -6.21
CA ILE A 438 -17.20 -20.65 -5.19
C ILE A 438 -16.19 -21.33 -4.27
N ASN A 439 -16.13 -20.91 -3.01
CA ASN A 439 -15.23 -21.43 -1.98
C ASN A 439 -13.76 -21.54 -2.45
N ASP A 440 -13.34 -20.57 -3.27
CA ASP A 440 -12.01 -20.48 -3.86
C ASP A 440 -11.34 -19.15 -3.49
N ASP A 441 -10.08 -19.00 -3.91
CA ASP A 441 -9.31 -17.78 -3.62
C ASP A 441 -9.90 -16.54 -4.33
N ILE A 442 -10.70 -16.72 -5.39
CA ILE A 442 -11.35 -15.63 -6.14
C ILE A 442 -12.46 -15.01 -5.30
N GLU A 443 -13.33 -15.83 -4.69
CA GLU A 443 -14.38 -15.36 -3.78
C GLU A 443 -13.78 -14.56 -2.61
N ASP A 444 -12.84 -15.17 -1.89
CA ASP A 444 -12.18 -14.54 -0.74
C ASP A 444 -11.49 -13.22 -1.14
N ARG A 445 -10.93 -13.15 -2.35
CA ARG A 445 -10.27 -11.95 -2.87
C ARG A 445 -11.27 -10.84 -3.20
N ILE A 446 -12.37 -11.17 -3.87
CA ILE A 446 -13.41 -10.19 -4.20
C ILE A 446 -13.98 -9.57 -2.93
N GLU A 447 -14.26 -10.37 -1.89
CA GLU A 447 -14.74 -9.89 -0.60
C GLU A 447 -13.71 -8.96 0.07
N ARG A 448 -12.45 -9.39 0.16
CA ARG A 448 -11.37 -8.57 0.75
C ARG A 448 -11.17 -7.26 0.00
N MET A 449 -11.20 -7.28 -1.33
CA MET A 449 -11.06 -6.09 -2.15
C MET A 449 -12.25 -5.14 -1.98
N SER A 450 -13.47 -5.66 -1.92
CA SER A 450 -14.67 -4.88 -1.67
C SER A 450 -14.57 -4.15 -0.33
N LEU A 451 -14.29 -4.87 0.75
CA LEU A 451 -14.14 -4.30 2.09
C LEU A 451 -13.01 -3.27 2.16
N SER A 452 -11.85 -3.58 1.56
CA SER A 452 -10.68 -2.70 1.58
C SER A 452 -10.94 -1.41 0.81
N HIS A 453 -11.59 -1.49 -0.35
CA HIS A 453 -11.96 -0.31 -1.14
C HIS A 453 -12.82 0.66 -0.31
N ASP A 454 -13.88 0.15 0.33
CA ASP A 454 -14.80 1.00 1.11
C ASP A 454 -14.14 1.60 2.35
N GLN A 455 -13.27 0.84 3.02
CA GLN A 455 -12.49 1.35 4.16
C GLN A 455 -11.54 2.47 3.73
N LEU A 456 -10.83 2.30 2.60
CA LEU A 456 -9.90 3.29 2.07
C LEU A 456 -10.63 4.55 1.60
N LEU A 457 -11.78 4.40 0.94
CA LEU A 457 -12.60 5.54 0.52
C LEU A 457 -13.21 6.28 1.71
N ALA A 458 -13.72 5.56 2.71
CA ALA A 458 -14.21 6.14 3.96
C ALA A 458 -13.09 6.90 4.71
N ALA A 459 -11.86 6.37 4.69
CA ALA A 459 -10.71 7.06 5.26
C ALA A 459 -10.40 8.37 4.51
N ALA A 460 -10.39 8.34 3.16
CA ALA A 460 -10.19 9.54 2.34
C ALA A 460 -11.28 10.60 2.58
N GLU A 461 -12.52 10.19 2.85
CA GLU A 461 -13.64 11.10 3.10
C GLU A 461 -13.65 11.67 4.53
N ALA A 462 -13.51 10.83 5.55
CA ALA A 462 -13.87 11.20 6.92
C ALA A 462 -12.71 11.15 7.92
N ALA A 463 -11.59 10.49 7.62
CA ALA A 463 -10.53 10.32 8.62
C ALA A 463 -9.86 11.65 8.97
N LYS A 464 -9.66 11.91 10.26
CA LYS A 464 -8.95 13.09 10.76
C LYS A 464 -7.45 12.91 10.60
N GLY A 465 -6.73 14.03 10.55
CA GLY A 465 -5.28 14.04 10.50
C GLY A 465 -4.67 13.82 9.11
N LEU A 466 -5.46 13.46 8.08
CA LEU A 466 -5.03 13.47 6.68
C LEU A 466 -5.12 14.87 6.08
N ALA A 467 -4.06 15.29 5.38
CA ALA A 467 -4.06 16.49 4.56
C ALA A 467 -5.00 16.31 3.34
N PRO A 468 -5.58 17.40 2.79
CA PRO A 468 -6.40 17.32 1.58
C PRO A 468 -5.70 16.56 0.44
N ALA A 469 -4.41 16.86 0.20
CA ALA A 469 -3.60 16.19 -0.81
C ALA A 469 -3.51 14.67 -0.58
N GLU A 470 -3.37 14.19 0.66
CA GLU A 470 -3.32 12.75 0.97
C GLU A 470 -4.65 12.06 0.70
N ARG A 471 -5.78 12.72 0.97
CA ARG A 471 -7.12 12.20 0.66
C ARG A 471 -7.32 12.03 -0.84
N HIS A 472 -6.89 13.02 -1.62
CA HIS A 472 -6.91 12.94 -3.07
C HIS A 472 -5.94 11.86 -3.60
N GLN A 473 -4.76 11.72 -3.00
CA GLN A 473 -3.81 10.66 -3.35
C GLN A 473 -4.41 9.27 -3.14
N ILE A 474 -5.09 9.01 -2.02
CA ILE A 474 -5.76 7.71 -1.78
C ILE A 474 -6.76 7.40 -2.92
N ARG A 475 -7.64 8.35 -3.25
CA ARG A 475 -8.63 8.16 -4.33
C ARG A 475 -7.98 7.94 -5.69
N ALA A 476 -6.93 8.72 -6.00
CA ALA A 476 -6.19 8.59 -7.25
C ALA A 476 -5.43 7.26 -7.32
N VAL A 477 -4.93 6.73 -6.20
CA VAL A 477 -4.28 5.42 -6.14
C VAL A 477 -5.29 4.29 -6.34
N LEU A 478 -6.47 4.36 -5.70
CA LEU A 478 -7.54 3.39 -5.93
C LEU A 478 -7.92 3.33 -7.42
N ALA A 479 -8.15 4.49 -8.04
CA ALA A 479 -8.51 4.58 -9.45
C ALA A 479 -7.41 4.00 -10.38
N ASP A 480 -6.13 4.28 -10.09
CA ASP A 480 -5.00 3.72 -10.86
C ASP A 480 -4.91 2.19 -10.73
N VAL A 481 -5.12 1.66 -9.52
CA VAL A 481 -5.08 0.21 -9.25
C VAL A 481 -6.22 -0.49 -9.98
N GLU A 482 -7.43 0.08 -9.94
CA GLU A 482 -8.60 -0.47 -10.63
C GLU A 482 -8.48 -0.44 -12.15
N ALA A 483 -7.88 0.61 -12.70
CA ALA A 483 -7.59 0.71 -14.13
C ALA A 483 -6.43 -0.19 -14.58
N GLY A 484 -5.60 -0.68 -13.65
CA GLY A 484 -4.46 -1.53 -13.96
C GLY A 484 -3.20 -0.79 -14.37
N VAL A 485 -3.06 0.48 -13.99
CA VAL A 485 -1.88 1.31 -14.31
C VAL A 485 -0.63 0.80 -13.58
N ALA A 486 -0.79 0.24 -12.38
CA ALA A 486 0.30 -0.29 -11.57
C ALA A 486 0.54 -1.78 -11.87
N GLU A 487 1.37 -2.07 -12.88
CA GLU A 487 1.64 -3.47 -13.30
C GLU A 487 2.46 -4.29 -12.28
N ASP A 488 3.07 -3.67 -11.26
CA ASP A 488 3.92 -4.36 -10.28
C ASP A 488 3.60 -4.00 -8.81
N TYR A 489 2.32 -3.75 -8.50
CA TYR A 489 1.89 -3.35 -7.14
C TYR A 489 2.51 -2.02 -6.66
N GLU A 490 3.12 -1.25 -7.57
CA GLU A 490 3.88 -0.06 -7.20
C GLU A 490 2.93 1.08 -6.83
N LEU A 491 2.83 1.33 -5.54
CA LEU A 491 2.27 2.56 -5.00
C LEU A 491 3.19 3.75 -5.34
N PRO A 492 2.66 4.98 -5.30
CA PRO A 492 3.48 6.19 -5.40
C PRO A 492 4.68 6.15 -4.44
N GLU A 493 5.85 6.60 -4.90
CA GLU A 493 7.09 6.62 -4.10
C GLU A 493 6.89 7.33 -2.75
N LEU A 494 6.12 8.43 -2.75
CA LEU A 494 5.67 9.13 -1.55
C LEU A 494 4.14 9.05 -1.43
N MET A 495 3.64 8.22 -0.51
CA MET A 495 2.20 8.10 -0.25
C MET A 495 1.68 9.16 0.73
N TRP A 496 2.53 9.67 1.62
CA TRP A 496 2.14 10.59 2.70
C TRP A 496 3.09 11.79 2.75
N VAL A 497 2.53 12.99 2.95
CA VAL A 497 3.29 14.26 2.92
C VAL A 497 3.75 14.71 4.31
N ASP A 498 3.63 13.85 5.32
CA ASP A 498 4.18 14.12 6.64
C ASP A 498 5.71 14.00 6.67
N GLU A 499 6.34 14.68 7.62
CA GLU A 499 7.81 14.79 7.68
C GLU A 499 8.49 13.46 8.02
N ARG A 500 7.82 12.53 8.70
CA ARG A 500 8.36 11.20 8.99
C ARG A 500 8.39 10.36 7.70
N SER A 501 7.31 10.34 6.94
CA SER A 501 7.23 9.62 5.66
C SER A 501 8.22 10.16 4.64
N LYS A 502 8.40 11.49 4.57
CA LYS A 502 9.44 12.11 3.73
C LYS A 502 10.86 11.72 4.16
N ALA A 503 11.15 11.77 5.45
CA ALA A 503 12.46 11.38 5.98
C ALA A 503 12.76 9.88 5.75
N GLN A 504 11.73 9.03 5.88
CA GLN A 504 11.85 7.60 5.57
C GLN A 504 12.16 7.39 4.09
N LEU A 505 11.42 8.05 3.18
CA LEU A 505 11.68 7.93 1.75
C LEU A 505 13.11 8.39 1.38
N ASP A 506 13.58 9.47 1.98
CA ASP A 506 14.94 9.97 1.77
C ASP A 506 16.02 8.98 2.27
N THR A 507 15.72 8.30 3.37
CA THR A 507 16.54 7.19 3.89
C THR A 507 16.54 6.02 2.91
N ASP A 508 15.37 5.63 2.38
CA ASP A 508 15.23 4.56 1.40
C ASP A 508 15.96 4.88 0.07
N ARG A 509 15.96 6.15 -0.36
CA ARG A 509 16.78 6.63 -1.49
C ARG A 509 18.27 6.42 -1.23
N SER A 510 18.74 6.72 -0.03
CA SER A 510 20.13 6.48 0.39
C SER A 510 20.47 4.99 0.40
N HIS A 511 19.56 4.14 0.90
CA HIS A 511 19.71 2.67 0.83
C HIS A 511 19.77 2.16 -0.61
N ARG A 512 18.90 2.64 -1.51
CA ARG A 512 18.93 2.28 -2.93
C ARG A 512 20.26 2.64 -3.59
N GLN A 513 20.80 3.82 -3.32
CA GLN A 513 22.14 4.21 -3.81
C GLN A 513 23.24 3.27 -3.30
N GLY A 514 23.17 2.88 -2.02
CA GLY A 514 24.07 1.87 -1.45
C GLY A 514 23.94 0.52 -2.13
N ALA A 515 22.71 0.09 -2.44
CA ALA A 515 22.45 -1.21 -3.08
C ALA A 515 22.99 -1.24 -4.51
N VAL A 516 22.76 -0.18 -5.28
CA VAL A 516 23.32 0.00 -6.64
C VAL A 516 24.84 -0.04 -6.62
N LEU A 517 25.47 0.61 -5.63
CA LEU A 517 26.93 0.58 -5.46
C LEU A 517 27.44 -0.86 -5.20
N ALA A 518 26.80 -1.58 -4.27
CA ALA A 518 27.18 -2.95 -3.92
C ALA A 518 26.99 -3.93 -5.09
N GLN A 519 25.84 -3.87 -5.77
CA GLN A 519 25.56 -4.72 -6.94
C GLN A 519 26.54 -4.43 -8.09
N THR A 520 26.83 -3.15 -8.34
CA THR A 520 27.81 -2.75 -9.37
C THR A 520 29.20 -3.25 -9.02
N PHE A 521 29.63 -3.14 -7.76
CA PHE A 521 30.89 -3.72 -7.29
C PHE A 521 30.97 -5.23 -7.54
N CYS A 522 29.97 -6.00 -7.11
CA CYS A 522 29.97 -7.46 -7.28
C CYS A 522 30.05 -7.85 -8.76
N ARG A 523 29.26 -7.21 -9.61
CA ARG A 523 29.23 -7.42 -11.05
C ARG A 523 30.59 -7.11 -11.71
N GLU A 524 31.16 -5.94 -11.44
CA GLU A 524 32.46 -5.54 -11.99
C GLU A 524 33.60 -6.43 -11.51
N ALA A 525 33.59 -6.83 -10.22
CA ALA A 525 34.60 -7.73 -9.68
C ALA A 525 34.52 -9.13 -10.31
N MET A 526 33.30 -9.67 -10.50
CA MET A 526 33.11 -10.96 -11.18
C MET A 526 33.50 -10.87 -12.66
N GLN A 527 33.18 -9.77 -13.33
CA GLN A 527 33.61 -9.53 -14.71
C GLN A 527 35.13 -9.49 -14.83
N ALA A 528 35.82 -8.78 -13.94
CA ALA A 528 37.28 -8.73 -13.91
C ALA A 528 37.92 -10.11 -13.68
N ILE A 529 37.28 -10.99 -12.89
CA ILE A 529 37.72 -12.37 -12.70
C ILE A 529 37.52 -13.19 -13.98
N ALA A 530 36.37 -13.04 -14.64
CA ALA A 530 36.03 -13.76 -15.87
C ALA A 530 36.91 -13.37 -17.07
N ASP A 531 37.24 -12.08 -17.19
CA ASP A 531 38.13 -11.55 -18.22
C ASP A 531 39.61 -11.87 -17.96
N GLY A 532 39.91 -12.31 -16.73
CA GLY A 532 41.24 -12.75 -16.33
C GLY A 532 41.69 -14.01 -17.07
N LYS A 533 43.00 -14.21 -17.13
CA LYS A 533 43.62 -15.40 -17.77
C LYS A 533 43.34 -16.72 -17.04
N ALA A 534 42.82 -16.67 -15.81
CA ALA A 534 42.51 -17.86 -15.02
C ALA A 534 41.00 -18.08 -15.03
N GLN A 535 40.56 -19.32 -15.30
CA GLN A 535 39.18 -19.72 -15.11
C GLN A 535 39.05 -20.48 -13.78
N PRO A 536 38.49 -19.86 -12.73
CA PRO A 536 38.24 -20.56 -11.48
C PRO A 536 37.31 -21.77 -11.71
N SER A 537 37.49 -22.83 -10.92
CA SER A 537 36.50 -23.91 -10.89
C SER A 537 35.17 -23.42 -10.31
N ASN A 538 34.06 -24.08 -10.64
CA ASN A 538 32.72 -23.71 -10.14
C ASN A 538 32.66 -23.53 -8.61
N ALA A 539 33.34 -24.40 -7.85
CA ALA A 539 33.41 -24.30 -6.39
C ALA A 539 34.14 -23.02 -5.91
N HIS A 540 35.20 -22.61 -6.62
CA HIS A 540 35.89 -21.36 -6.34
C HIS A 540 35.05 -20.15 -6.76
N THR A 541 34.33 -20.22 -7.88
CA THR A 541 33.41 -19.17 -8.33
C THR A 541 32.34 -18.90 -7.28
N GLN A 542 31.66 -19.92 -6.76
CA GLN A 542 30.66 -19.78 -5.68
C GLN A 542 31.27 -19.19 -4.40
N THR A 543 32.49 -19.59 -4.05
CA THR A 543 33.21 -19.04 -2.90
C THR A 543 33.52 -17.55 -3.09
N LEU A 544 33.95 -17.17 -4.30
CA LEU A 544 34.24 -15.79 -4.66
C LEU A 544 32.97 -14.92 -4.64
N GLU A 545 31.86 -15.40 -5.19
CA GLU A 545 30.56 -14.73 -5.14
C GLU A 545 30.13 -14.45 -3.69
N GLY A 546 30.22 -15.45 -2.80
CA GLY A 546 29.87 -15.25 -1.39
C GLY A 546 30.74 -14.23 -0.67
N VAL A 547 32.06 -14.23 -0.93
CA VAL A 547 32.99 -13.27 -0.31
C VAL A 547 32.83 -11.87 -0.92
N LEU A 548 32.61 -11.76 -2.23
CA LEU A 548 32.31 -10.49 -2.89
C LEU A 548 30.99 -9.91 -2.39
N SER A 549 29.95 -10.73 -2.22
CA SER A 549 28.69 -10.32 -1.60
C SER A 549 28.91 -9.76 -0.22
N THR A 550 29.74 -10.41 0.62
CA THR A 550 30.04 -9.91 1.97
C THR A 550 30.76 -8.55 1.94
N VAL A 551 31.69 -8.34 0.99
CA VAL A 551 32.30 -7.02 0.79
C VAL A 551 31.27 -6.01 0.29
N GLY A 552 30.40 -6.41 -0.64
CA GLY A 552 29.26 -5.63 -1.12
C GLY A 552 28.32 -5.19 0.00
N ASP A 553 27.97 -6.07 0.92
CA ASP A 553 27.11 -5.77 2.08
C ASP A 553 27.73 -4.72 3.01
N ASN A 554 29.05 -4.77 3.21
CA ASN A 554 29.75 -3.72 3.96
C ASN A 554 29.76 -2.39 3.21
N LEU A 555 29.98 -2.41 1.88
CA LEU A 555 29.93 -1.21 1.05
C LEU A 555 28.53 -0.59 1.09
N TYR A 556 27.49 -1.41 1.00
CA TYR A 556 26.09 -1.03 1.18
C TYR A 556 25.86 -0.36 2.53
N SER A 557 26.23 -1.04 3.63
CA SER A 557 26.00 -0.54 4.99
C SER A 557 26.69 0.82 5.23
N VAL A 558 27.93 0.97 4.75
CA VAL A 558 28.66 2.25 4.83
C VAL A 558 28.00 3.31 3.95
N ALA A 559 27.61 2.96 2.72
CA ALA A 559 26.95 3.89 1.80
C ALA A 559 25.59 4.38 2.31
N SER A 560 24.87 3.56 3.07
CA SER A 560 23.60 3.90 3.70
C SER A 560 23.74 4.63 5.04
N GLY A 561 24.96 5.01 5.45
CA GLY A 561 25.19 5.84 6.65
C GLY A 561 25.56 5.08 7.92
N SER A 562 25.78 3.77 7.88
CA SER A 562 26.30 3.03 9.04
C SER A 562 27.79 3.28 9.20
N VAL A 563 28.20 4.01 10.24
CA VAL A 563 29.61 4.45 10.44
C VAL A 563 30.26 3.93 11.74
N ASP A 564 29.77 2.84 12.33
CA ASP A 564 30.39 2.32 13.56
C ASP A 564 31.77 1.64 13.31
N ASP A 565 32.60 1.59 14.37
CA ASP A 565 33.92 0.94 14.33
C ASP A 565 33.84 -0.57 14.05
N ALA A 566 32.67 -1.19 14.28
CA ALA A 566 32.44 -2.60 14.02
C ALA A 566 32.40 -2.87 12.51
N HIS A 567 31.70 -2.06 11.72
CA HIS A 567 31.66 -2.15 10.26
C HIS A 567 33.05 -1.93 9.64
N ARG A 568 33.83 -0.98 10.18
CA ARG A 568 35.21 -0.77 9.71
C ARG A 568 36.09 -2.00 9.95
N THR A 569 35.99 -2.60 11.14
CA THR A 569 36.73 -3.81 11.49
C THR A 569 36.30 -4.99 10.62
N GLN A 570 35.00 -5.11 10.34
CA GLN A 570 34.43 -6.16 9.53
C GLN A 570 34.88 -6.04 8.06
N PHE A 571 34.83 -4.84 7.48
CA PHE A 571 35.33 -4.59 6.13
C PHE A 571 36.79 -5.00 5.93
N VAL A 572 37.68 -4.73 6.89
CA VAL A 572 39.10 -5.15 6.82
C VAL A 572 39.24 -6.68 6.82
N LYS A 573 38.41 -7.38 7.62
CA LYS A 573 38.39 -8.85 7.64
C LYS A 573 37.89 -9.39 6.30
N ASP A 574 36.84 -8.82 5.75
CA ASP A 574 36.22 -9.31 4.51
C ASP A 574 37.10 -9.03 3.29
N ARG A 575 37.77 -7.87 3.23
CA ARG A 575 38.82 -7.61 2.24
C ARG A 575 39.97 -8.60 2.33
N THR A 576 40.37 -8.99 3.54
CA THR A 576 41.41 -10.01 3.75
C THR A 576 40.93 -11.40 3.31
N ALA A 577 39.67 -11.74 3.59
CA ALA A 577 39.05 -12.97 3.14
C ALA A 577 38.99 -13.04 1.60
N LEU A 578 38.64 -11.94 0.94
CA LEU A 578 38.65 -11.81 -0.52
C LEU A 578 40.03 -12.08 -1.10
N GLY A 579 41.08 -11.48 -0.52
CA GLY A 579 42.47 -11.73 -0.95
C GLY A 579 42.88 -13.21 -0.85
N ARG A 580 42.41 -13.92 0.19
CA ARG A 580 42.64 -15.37 0.34
C ARG A 580 41.84 -16.19 -0.68
N ALA A 581 40.57 -15.85 -0.89
CA ALA A 581 39.71 -16.54 -1.86
C ALA A 581 40.25 -16.40 -3.29
N LEU A 582 40.64 -15.19 -3.70
CA LEU A 582 41.29 -14.94 -4.99
C LEU A 582 42.60 -15.73 -5.15
N THR A 583 43.32 -15.95 -4.05
CA THR A 583 44.56 -16.74 -4.07
C THR A 583 44.27 -18.24 -4.20
N ALA A 584 43.31 -18.76 -3.47
CA ALA A 584 42.86 -20.15 -3.57
C ALA A 584 42.31 -20.48 -4.97
N ALA A 585 41.61 -19.52 -5.59
CA ALA A 585 41.05 -19.64 -6.93
C ALA A 585 42.09 -19.53 -8.07
N GLY A 586 43.36 -19.29 -7.75
CA GLY A 586 44.42 -19.18 -8.76
C GLY A 586 44.36 -17.88 -9.60
N VAL A 587 43.64 -16.85 -9.15
CA VAL A 587 43.53 -15.58 -9.86
C VAL A 587 44.91 -14.92 -9.96
N TYR A 588 45.25 -14.38 -11.14
CA TYR A 588 46.54 -13.77 -11.40
C TYR A 588 46.78 -12.50 -10.58
N ALA A 589 48.05 -12.14 -10.40
CA ALA A 589 48.44 -10.98 -9.57
C ALA A 589 47.92 -9.65 -10.11
N GLU A 590 47.84 -9.50 -11.44
CA GLU A 590 47.29 -8.33 -12.15
C GLU A 590 45.80 -8.16 -11.83
N THR A 591 44.97 -9.16 -12.13
CA THR A 591 43.53 -9.16 -11.78
C THR A 591 43.28 -8.96 -10.27
N LYS A 592 44.13 -9.53 -9.40
CA LYS A 592 44.06 -9.28 -7.95
C LYS A 592 44.34 -7.81 -7.60
N ALA A 593 45.22 -7.13 -8.32
CA ALA A 593 45.49 -5.72 -8.14
C ALA A 593 44.29 -4.89 -8.59
N ASP A 594 43.71 -5.20 -9.75
CA ASP A 594 42.52 -4.52 -10.28
C ASP A 594 41.32 -4.65 -9.32
N ILE A 595 41.06 -5.84 -8.78
CA ILE A 595 39.99 -6.05 -7.81
C ILE A 595 40.25 -5.28 -6.50
N ARG A 596 41.50 -5.18 -6.05
CA ARG A 596 41.84 -4.37 -4.87
C ARG A 596 41.60 -2.89 -5.11
N GLU A 597 42.01 -2.38 -6.27
CA GLU A 597 41.75 -1.00 -6.66
C GLU A 597 40.26 -0.71 -6.77
N LEU A 598 39.49 -1.66 -7.33
CA LEU A 598 38.04 -1.59 -7.39
C LEU A 598 37.42 -1.54 -5.98
N VAL A 599 37.84 -2.42 -5.06
CA VAL A 599 37.39 -2.40 -3.66
C VAL A 599 37.69 -1.05 -3.00
N ASP A 600 38.90 -0.53 -3.14
CA ASP A 600 39.29 0.74 -2.52
C ASP A 600 38.54 1.93 -3.14
N THR A 601 38.29 1.91 -4.45
CA THR A 601 37.48 2.92 -5.15
C THR A 601 36.04 2.92 -4.69
N ARG A 602 35.41 1.73 -4.64
CA ARG A 602 34.02 1.58 -4.17
C ARG A 602 33.88 1.89 -2.69
N ALA A 603 34.89 1.57 -1.86
CA ALA A 603 34.92 1.97 -0.45
C ALA A 603 34.98 3.49 -0.26
N ARG A 604 35.75 4.22 -1.08
CA ARG A 604 35.75 5.70 -1.07
C ARG A 604 34.40 6.28 -1.48
N GLN A 605 33.76 5.70 -2.50
CA GLN A 605 32.42 6.09 -2.94
C GLN A 605 31.37 5.82 -1.85
N ALA A 606 31.38 4.64 -1.25
CA ALA A 606 30.53 4.29 -0.11
C ALA A 606 30.70 5.30 1.03
N GLY A 607 31.95 5.63 1.40
CA GLY A 607 32.21 6.64 2.43
C GLY A 607 31.70 8.05 2.09
N LYS A 608 31.67 8.43 0.80
CA LYS A 608 31.08 9.71 0.36
C LYS A 608 29.55 9.68 0.49
N LEU A 609 28.91 8.62 0.00
CA LEU A 609 27.46 8.44 0.10
C LEU A 609 27.01 8.38 1.56
N GLY A 610 27.70 7.60 2.40
CA GLY A 610 27.40 7.43 3.81
C GLY A 610 27.48 8.74 4.60
N ARG A 611 28.48 9.60 4.34
CA ARG A 611 28.52 10.93 4.95
C ARG A 611 27.33 11.79 4.53
N GLY A 612 26.97 11.76 3.25
CA GLY A 612 25.78 12.44 2.75
C GLY A 612 24.49 11.95 3.42
N ALA A 613 24.33 10.64 3.60
CA ALA A 613 23.18 10.04 4.28
C ALA A 613 23.08 10.51 5.75
N VAL A 614 24.19 10.47 6.51
CA VAL A 614 24.24 10.94 7.90
C VAL A 614 23.97 12.45 8.01
N GLU A 615 24.53 13.25 7.11
CA GLU A 615 24.28 14.69 7.04
C GLU A 615 22.79 14.98 6.75
N ARG A 616 22.16 14.20 5.85
CA ARG A 616 20.72 14.31 5.56
C ARG A 616 19.87 13.91 6.76
N GLU A 617 20.17 12.81 7.43
CA GLU A 617 19.47 12.40 8.67
C GLU A 617 19.55 13.50 9.74
N GLN A 618 20.72 14.13 9.91
CA GLN A 618 20.86 15.24 10.85
C GLN A 618 20.06 16.48 10.43
N ARG A 619 19.99 16.78 9.12
CA ARG A 619 19.13 17.85 8.60
C ARG A 619 17.65 17.59 8.87
N TRP A 620 17.17 16.35 8.73
CA TRP A 620 15.80 15.98 9.08
C TRP A 620 15.50 16.19 10.57
N LYS A 621 16.43 15.83 11.46
CA LYS A 621 16.31 16.09 12.91
C LYS A 621 16.21 17.59 13.20
N THR A 622 17.10 18.39 12.61
CA THR A 622 17.07 19.85 12.76
C THR A 622 15.76 20.44 12.23
N ARG A 623 15.35 20.05 11.03
CA ARG A 623 14.10 20.51 10.40
C ARG A 623 12.88 20.19 11.26
N THR A 624 12.78 18.95 11.77
CA THR A 624 11.71 18.57 12.69
C THR A 624 11.71 19.44 13.95
N ALA A 625 12.86 19.66 14.57
CA ALA A 625 12.97 20.53 15.75
C ALA A 625 12.54 21.98 15.47
N GLU A 626 12.88 22.54 14.30
CA GLU A 626 12.46 23.88 13.89
C GLU A 626 10.95 23.98 13.70
N ILE A 627 10.31 22.95 13.12
CA ILE A 627 8.86 22.88 12.95
C ILE A 627 8.17 22.92 14.32
N LEU A 628 8.65 22.10 15.26
CA LEU A 628 8.11 22.04 16.62
C LEU A 628 8.29 23.38 17.34
N ALA A 629 9.46 24.00 17.23
CA ALA A 629 9.71 25.30 17.84
C ALA A 629 8.74 26.38 17.32
N ARG A 630 8.54 26.46 15.99
CA ARG A 630 7.60 27.42 15.38
C ARG A 630 6.16 27.16 15.83
N ARG A 631 5.74 25.89 15.89
CA ARG A 631 4.41 25.50 16.35
C ARG A 631 4.18 25.90 17.80
N ASP A 632 5.10 25.53 18.68
CA ASP A 632 4.97 25.76 20.12
C ASP A 632 4.99 27.26 20.42
N ASP A 633 5.79 28.05 19.69
CA ASP A 633 5.81 29.50 19.79
C ASP A 633 4.49 30.12 19.32
N ALA A 634 3.91 29.63 18.21
CA ALA A 634 2.59 30.06 17.74
C ALA A 634 1.48 29.73 18.75
N ILE A 635 1.53 28.56 19.40
CA ILE A 635 0.60 28.19 20.49
C ILE A 635 0.78 29.14 21.69
N ALA A 636 2.02 29.44 22.07
CA ALA A 636 2.32 30.35 23.16
C ALA A 636 1.82 31.77 22.87
N GLN A 637 2.02 32.27 21.66
CA GLN A 637 1.53 33.57 21.21
C GLN A 637 -0.01 33.64 21.24
N ARG A 638 -0.72 32.60 20.76
CA ARG A 638 -2.19 32.53 20.86
C ARG A 638 -2.67 32.53 22.31
N ARG A 639 -1.99 31.80 23.19
CA ARG A 639 -2.32 31.79 24.64
C ARG A 639 -2.08 33.16 25.26
N ALA A 640 -0.98 33.83 24.91
CA ALA A 640 -0.68 35.18 25.39
C ALA A 640 -1.71 36.20 24.89
N ALA A 641 -2.09 36.13 23.60
CA ALA A 641 -3.15 36.96 23.03
C ALA A 641 -4.48 36.76 23.77
N ASN A 642 -4.91 35.51 23.95
CA ASN A 642 -6.13 35.18 24.68
C ASN A 642 -6.10 35.61 26.16
N ALA A 643 -4.93 35.53 26.82
CA ALA A 643 -4.76 35.99 28.20
C ALA A 643 -4.77 37.52 28.32
N SER A 644 -4.34 38.25 27.27
CA SER A 644 -4.38 39.71 27.23
C SER A 644 -5.77 40.28 26.97
N VAL A 645 -6.70 39.46 26.45
CA VAL A 645 -8.13 39.79 26.33
C VAL A 645 -8.83 39.43 27.65
N ALA A 646 -8.56 40.17 28.72
CA ALA A 646 -9.37 40.08 29.92
C ALA A 646 -10.80 40.56 29.61
N PRO A 647 -11.86 39.92 30.16
CA PRO A 647 -13.21 40.44 30.01
C PRO A 647 -13.25 41.80 30.70
N SER A 648 -13.67 42.83 29.98
CA SER A 648 -14.14 44.08 30.57
C SER A 648 -15.36 43.75 31.43
N ALA A 649 -15.14 43.29 32.65
CA ALA A 649 -16.11 43.41 33.70
C ALA A 649 -16.29 44.92 33.90
N ARG A 650 -17.33 45.47 33.26
CA ARG A 650 -17.94 46.73 33.69
C ARG A 650 -18.42 46.51 35.12
N ILE A 651 -17.50 46.67 36.07
CA ILE A 651 -17.85 46.97 37.45
C ILE A 651 -18.43 48.38 37.38
N CYS A 652 -19.77 48.47 37.34
CA CYS A 652 -20.50 49.67 37.66
C CYS A 652 -20.17 50.06 39.11
N THR A 653 -19.08 50.80 39.32
CA THR A 653 -18.92 51.55 40.56
C THR A 653 -19.80 52.78 40.46
N THR A 654 -20.84 52.79 41.28
CA THR A 654 -21.63 53.97 41.59
C THR A 654 -20.71 55.10 42.06
N ARG A 655 -20.66 56.14 41.25
CA ARG A 655 -20.23 57.51 41.52
C ARG A 655 -20.48 57.95 42.98
N PRO A 656 -19.44 58.41 43.70
CA PRO A 656 -19.60 59.39 44.75
C PRO A 656 -19.24 60.79 44.22
N ASP A 657 -20.02 61.76 44.69
CA ASP A 657 -20.03 63.14 44.26
C ASP A 657 -18.72 63.90 44.48
N ARG A 658 -18.54 64.87 43.58
CA ARG A 658 -17.49 65.86 43.54
C ARG A 658 -17.94 67.08 44.35
N ALA A 659 -17.30 67.35 45.49
CA ALA A 659 -17.40 68.66 46.14
C ALA A 659 -16.12 69.07 46.87
N THR A 660 -15.62 70.24 46.46
CA THR A 660 -14.89 71.26 47.25
C THR A 660 -13.50 70.95 47.86
N GLY A 661 -12.50 71.77 47.50
CA GLY A 661 -11.40 72.09 48.43
C GLY A 661 -10.02 72.41 47.82
N GLN A 662 -9.84 73.66 47.40
CA GLN A 662 -8.65 74.53 47.59
C GLN A 662 -7.20 74.11 47.25
N SER A 663 -6.61 74.97 46.40
CA SER A 663 -5.21 75.43 46.29
C SER A 663 -4.26 75.13 47.46
N THR A 664 -3.01 74.74 47.21
CA THR A 664 -1.80 75.61 47.11
C THR A 664 -0.49 74.79 47.09
N ALA A 665 0.51 75.33 46.37
CA ALA A 665 1.96 75.29 46.62
C ALA A 665 2.84 74.02 46.35
N THR A 666 3.66 74.15 45.29
CA THR A 666 5.15 74.12 45.21
C THR A 666 6.01 72.99 45.83
N ALA A 667 6.82 72.39 44.93
CA ALA A 667 8.26 72.02 45.01
C ALA A 667 8.78 70.71 45.66
N LEU A 668 9.50 69.95 44.78
CA LEU A 668 10.79 69.24 44.96
C LEU A 668 10.82 67.74 45.40
N PRO A 669 11.92 66.98 45.12
CA PRO A 669 11.91 65.76 44.31
C PRO A 669 12.36 64.47 45.05
N SER A 670 12.65 63.41 44.28
CA SER A 670 13.34 62.13 44.59
C SER A 670 12.43 60.99 45.11
N TYR A 671 12.50 59.71 44.68
CA TYR A 671 13.63 58.85 44.34
C TYR A 671 13.31 57.77 43.27
N THR A 672 14.38 57.34 42.62
CA THR A 672 14.67 56.18 41.75
C THR A 672 14.20 54.80 42.22
N VAL A 673 13.89 53.89 41.28
CA VAL A 673 14.43 52.50 41.23
C VAL A 673 14.53 51.99 39.77
N GLY A 674 15.76 51.86 39.29
CA GLY A 674 16.36 50.62 38.74
C GLY A 674 15.77 49.96 37.48
N VAL A 675 16.28 50.37 36.32
CA VAL A 675 16.37 49.56 35.09
C VAL A 675 17.61 48.65 35.17
N GLN A 676 17.47 47.36 34.86
CA GLN A 676 18.60 46.52 34.42
C GLN A 676 18.31 45.96 33.02
N GLN A 677 18.80 46.67 32.02
CA GLN A 677 19.17 46.11 30.72
C GLN A 677 20.63 45.67 30.80
N LYS A 678 20.95 44.48 30.31
CA LYS A 678 22.29 44.15 29.81
C LYS A 678 22.16 43.34 28.54
N HIS A 679 22.49 43.98 27.42
CA HIS A 679 22.97 43.31 26.22
C HIS A 679 24.46 43.63 26.02
N SER A 680 25.16 42.60 25.54
CA SER A 680 26.22 42.60 24.51
C SER A 680 27.63 43.19 24.78
N ARG A 681 28.62 42.33 24.43
CA ARG A 681 29.93 42.58 23.75
C ARG A 681 30.92 43.52 24.48
N GLU A 682 32.23 43.29 24.56
CA GLU A 682 33.23 42.97 23.53
C GLU A 682 34.62 42.75 24.22
N VAL A 683 35.42 41.81 23.71
CA VAL A 683 36.85 41.99 23.29
C VAL A 683 38.01 42.09 24.30
N GLU A 684 38.97 41.18 24.06
CA GLU A 684 40.44 41.16 24.24
C GLU A 684 41.10 41.51 25.58
N ARG A 685 41.83 40.51 26.11
CA ARG A 685 43.31 40.50 26.10
C ARG A 685 43.86 39.09 26.08
#